data_AF-A0A1Z9AR95-F1
#
_entry.id   AF-A0A1Z9AR95-F1
#
_cell.length_a   1.000
_cell.length_b   1.000
_cell.length_c   1.000
_cell.angle_alpha   90.00
_cell.angle_beta   90.00
_cell.angle_gamma   90.00
#
_symmetry.space_group_name_H-M   'P 1'
#
loop_
_entity.id
_entity.type
_entity.pdbx_description
1 polymer ?
#
loop_
_entity_poly.entity_id
_entity_poly.type
_entity_poly.pdbx_seq_one_letter_code
_entity_poly.pdbx_strand_id
1 'polypeptide(L)'
;METTKKHHAETIFIGGTPFWAPLVWTNVEKYSSLTFPLQVRAKASESGMHYGVVNSSPKKSNFQYGQYSLLALEDDQEAYPSLDILTATHARDWVREYFKSNFNDDEWDESDLDTTKLLITTIDNTSSGFSPAEFVVSLVSPSGQVSDIDASRGSRVFDSIDLSELLETEFQLDDNISIIVIDDDGEAATLAKSIVENLHFDVKRKLAIIPRPAFEKAALNPELKPKRLYKPSKIKVKKLGVIAAAVALATCGWLGFSYLSQSSADDFFSDPSYWSNIQKQMKAFDDKSDELGSSSKYWDDRTYRNDVLSSFVDSLADNLYTSEEVAYILRYINMTLPVYTSEWELSTLEYENNNFIATYNRIDKGKGVYFMLDEDIFEIDEKDNGIRIEPFFLGDMADVRKYSIIPKISLERQASISKMRSVMRAENAVTDAYADAAYKASKKSLQLINYKHAYANMGFFDKWFLLKGSDTYSEALQVKNGMLKNAIDDVQLAEKAYNEQEKLTLQDRLIIGNKYDFVTMMQLDSFFEWTFPIATSSFPGADAIEEKNKKSKKKKKRKKSAKADTKVSTPYGPSIISYSVTISTQDSENEEGKVKSYGISDMIRLGQMLDKPFVHVDYVTYDRVNEQWEMQIHFFTKTQDYEANVANFTNKDV
;
A
#
# COMPACT_ATOMS: atom_id res chain seq x y z
N MET A 1 71.08 -29.43 7.46
CA MET A 1 70.31 -29.28 8.72
C MET A 1 70.85 -28.03 9.39
N GLU A 2 70.32 -26.87 9.02
CA GLU A 2 70.50 -25.64 9.80
C GLU A 2 69.38 -25.62 10.84
N THR A 3 69.73 -25.91 12.08
CA THR A 3 68.87 -25.61 13.22
C THR A 3 68.79 -24.09 13.32
N THR A 4 67.73 -23.49 12.80
CA THR A 4 67.30 -22.14 13.17
C THR A 4 67.14 -22.15 14.69
N LYS A 5 68.14 -21.60 15.41
CA LYS A 5 68.03 -21.33 16.84
C LYS A 5 66.80 -20.43 16.99
N LYS A 6 65.76 -20.93 17.65
CA LYS A 6 64.56 -20.13 17.92
C LYS A 6 64.95 -19.03 18.90
N HIS A 7 64.69 -17.78 18.52
CA HIS A 7 64.96 -16.59 19.32
C HIS A 7 64.09 -16.60 20.58
N HIS A 8 64.71 -16.49 21.76
CA HIS A 8 64.03 -16.41 23.05
C HIS A 8 64.11 -14.97 23.57
N ALA A 9 63.03 -14.47 24.17
CA ALA A 9 63.04 -13.19 24.86
C ALA A 9 63.58 -13.39 26.28
N GLU A 10 64.53 -12.56 26.70
CA GLU A 10 65.09 -12.50 28.04
C GLU A 10 64.63 -11.24 28.75
N THR A 11 64.52 -11.32 30.08
CA THR A 11 64.23 -10.15 30.91
C THR A 11 65.55 -9.51 31.32
N ILE A 12 65.80 -8.31 30.82
CA ILE A 12 66.94 -7.46 31.20
C ILE A 12 66.44 -6.36 32.14
N PHE A 13 67.35 -5.69 32.86
CA PHE A 13 66.99 -4.59 33.77
C PHE A 13 67.61 -3.28 33.31
N ILE A 14 66.82 -2.22 33.40
CA ILE A 14 67.23 -0.86 33.05
C ILE A 14 66.76 0.05 34.20
N GLY A 15 67.67 0.53 35.05
CA GLY A 15 67.37 1.38 36.20
C GLY A 15 66.60 0.62 37.27
N GLY A 16 66.92 -0.67 37.46
CA GLY A 16 66.15 -1.59 38.30
C GLY A 16 64.75 -1.93 37.76
N THR A 17 64.37 -1.45 36.58
CA THR A 17 63.07 -1.73 35.95
C THR A 17 63.20 -2.89 34.97
N PRO A 18 62.37 -3.95 35.07
CA PRO A 18 62.44 -5.11 34.19
C PRO A 18 61.94 -4.81 32.76
N PHE A 19 62.67 -5.27 31.76
CA PHE A 19 62.45 -5.04 30.33
C PHE A 19 62.64 -6.33 29.51
N TRP A 20 61.91 -6.52 28.40
CA TRP A 20 62.03 -7.71 27.54
C TRP A 20 62.77 -7.43 26.23
N ALA A 21 63.94 -8.05 26.04
CA ALA A 21 64.74 -8.03 24.81
C ALA A 21 65.07 -9.48 24.37
N PRO A 22 65.16 -9.82 23.07
CA PRO A 22 65.10 -8.98 21.88
C PRO A 22 63.76 -9.16 21.15
N LEU A 23 62.79 -8.26 21.37
CA LEU A 23 61.50 -8.34 20.66
C LEU A 23 61.47 -7.47 19.41
N VAL A 24 61.43 -8.13 18.24
CA VAL A 24 61.09 -7.49 16.96
C VAL A 24 59.57 -7.25 16.97
N TRP A 25 59.16 -6.02 17.25
CA TRP A 25 57.78 -5.60 17.03
C TRP A 25 57.58 -5.30 15.54
N THR A 26 56.62 -5.98 14.90
CA THR A 26 56.39 -5.89 13.45
C THR A 26 55.04 -5.25 13.12
N ASN A 27 55.00 -4.62 11.94
CA ASN A 27 53.87 -4.02 11.20
C ASN A 27 52.61 -3.62 12.00
N VAL A 28 52.35 -2.31 12.03
CA VAL A 28 51.03 -1.80 12.40
C VAL A 28 50.03 -2.17 11.31
N GLU A 29 49.13 -3.09 11.63
CA GLU A 29 48.07 -3.46 10.71
C GLU A 29 46.73 -2.88 11.17
N LYS A 30 46.01 -2.34 10.20
CA LYS A 30 44.68 -1.78 10.40
C LYS A 30 43.64 -2.85 10.14
N TYR A 31 43.00 -3.31 11.20
CA TYR A 31 41.96 -4.32 11.11
C TYR A 31 40.63 -3.82 11.64
N SER A 32 39.55 -4.44 11.18
CA SER A 32 38.25 -4.23 11.81
C SER A 32 38.32 -4.70 13.27
N SER A 33 37.68 -3.98 14.18
CA SER A 33 37.71 -4.31 15.61
C SER A 33 37.22 -5.75 15.91
N LEU A 34 36.35 -6.29 15.06
CA LEU A 34 35.80 -7.65 15.16
C LEU A 34 36.80 -8.74 14.75
N THR A 35 37.65 -8.49 13.75
CA THR A 35 38.54 -9.50 13.17
C THR A 35 39.95 -9.52 13.77
N PHE A 36 40.31 -8.45 14.49
CA PHE A 36 41.65 -8.25 15.05
C PHE A 36 42.16 -9.44 15.88
N PRO A 37 41.42 -10.00 16.87
CA PRO A 37 41.90 -11.14 17.67
C PRO A 37 42.14 -12.42 16.86
N LEU A 38 41.38 -12.62 15.78
CA LEU A 38 41.46 -13.82 14.95
C LEU A 38 42.68 -13.79 14.03
N GLN A 39 42.98 -12.63 13.45
CA GLN A 39 44.13 -12.47 12.54
C GLN A 39 45.46 -12.61 13.27
N VAL A 40 45.57 -12.06 14.49
CA VAL A 40 46.79 -12.23 15.31
C VAL A 40 47.00 -13.70 15.73
N ARG A 41 45.92 -14.42 16.08
CA ARG A 41 46.00 -15.87 16.38
C ARG A 41 46.41 -16.72 15.17
N ALA A 42 45.99 -16.32 13.96
CA ALA A 42 46.40 -17.01 12.74
C ALA A 42 47.92 -16.90 12.54
N LYS A 43 48.47 -15.68 12.69
CA LYS A 43 49.91 -15.45 12.64
C LYS A 43 50.69 -16.21 13.73
N ALA A 44 50.14 -16.27 14.95
CA ALA A 44 50.67 -17.10 16.03
C ALA A 44 50.78 -18.58 15.62
N SER A 45 49.73 -19.10 14.98
CA SER A 45 49.73 -20.48 14.48
C SER A 45 50.70 -20.70 13.32
N GLU A 46 50.90 -19.73 12.42
CA GLU A 46 51.81 -19.85 11.28
C GLU A 46 53.27 -19.89 11.72
N SER A 47 53.64 -19.03 12.67
CA SER A 47 54.98 -18.97 13.25
C SER A 47 55.24 -20.06 14.30
N GLY A 48 54.20 -20.68 14.85
CA GLY A 48 54.31 -21.66 15.93
C GLY A 48 54.76 -21.05 17.26
N MET A 49 54.53 -19.74 17.44
CA MET A 49 54.97 -18.94 18.59
C MET A 49 53.81 -18.07 19.08
N HIS A 50 53.93 -17.54 20.30
CA HIS A 50 52.94 -16.62 20.86
C HIS A 50 53.07 -15.21 20.27
N TYR A 51 52.01 -14.40 20.32
CA TYR A 51 52.08 -12.98 19.99
C TYR A 51 51.64 -12.08 21.13
N GLY A 52 52.45 -11.06 21.41
CA GLY A 52 52.11 -9.94 22.28
C GLY A 52 51.59 -8.77 21.50
N VAL A 53 50.58 -8.06 22.03
CA VAL A 53 49.95 -6.95 21.32
C VAL A 53 49.76 -5.74 22.22
N VAL A 54 50.20 -4.59 21.71
CA VAL A 54 49.90 -3.26 22.27
C VAL A 54 48.85 -2.59 21.40
N ASN A 55 47.73 -2.21 22.00
CA ASN A 55 46.62 -1.56 21.32
C ASN A 55 46.71 -0.04 21.51
N SER A 56 46.83 0.72 20.42
CA SER A 56 46.58 2.15 20.43
C SER A 56 45.47 2.48 19.42
N SER A 57 44.45 3.20 19.85
CA SER A 57 43.43 3.76 18.95
C SER A 57 43.41 5.26 19.15
N PRO A 58 44.07 6.04 18.28
CA PRO A 58 44.03 7.48 18.48
C PRO A 58 42.78 8.15 17.93
N LYS A 59 42.16 7.71 16.81
CA LYS A 59 41.27 8.64 16.05
C LYS A 59 40.06 8.11 15.25
N LYS A 60 39.69 6.82 15.20
CA LYS A 60 38.44 6.35 14.51
C LYS A 60 37.81 5.11 15.16
N SER A 61 36.48 5.13 15.40
CA SER A 61 35.74 4.12 16.20
C SER A 61 35.64 2.71 15.61
N ASN A 62 35.86 2.52 14.30
CA ASN A 62 35.57 1.25 13.61
C ASN A 62 36.80 0.40 13.28
N PHE A 63 38.01 0.88 13.56
CA PHE A 63 39.25 0.17 13.26
C PHE A 63 40.17 0.18 14.48
N GLN A 64 40.88 -0.93 14.70
CA GLN A 64 41.93 -1.03 15.70
C GLN A 64 43.28 -1.09 15.00
N TYR A 65 44.24 -0.33 15.53
CA TYR A 65 45.65 -0.43 15.17
C TYR A 65 46.34 -1.20 16.29
N GLY A 66 47.14 -2.20 15.91
CA GLY A 66 47.93 -2.98 16.85
C GLY A 66 49.34 -3.13 16.34
N GLN A 67 50.30 -2.96 17.25
CA GLN A 67 51.68 -3.38 17.04
C GLN A 67 51.87 -4.70 17.80
N TYR A 68 52.54 -5.67 17.18
CA TYR A 68 52.67 -7.01 17.77
C TYR A 68 54.07 -7.59 17.60
N SER A 69 54.46 -8.51 18.50
CA SER A 69 55.75 -9.19 18.46
C SER A 69 55.61 -10.69 18.73
N LEU A 70 56.50 -11.46 18.10
CA LEU A 70 56.65 -12.91 18.26
C LEU A 70 57.31 -13.24 19.60
N LEU A 71 56.75 -14.20 20.32
CA LEU A 71 57.18 -14.57 21.67
C LEU A 71 57.27 -16.08 21.85
N ALA A 72 58.40 -16.53 22.38
CA ALA A 72 58.58 -17.89 22.88
C ALA A 72 58.19 -17.89 24.37
N LEU A 73 56.97 -18.35 24.68
CA LEU A 73 56.52 -18.54 26.06
C LEU A 73 56.12 -20.00 26.26
N GLU A 74 56.18 -20.46 27.51
CA GLU A 74 55.64 -21.76 27.91
C GLU A 74 54.12 -21.80 27.69
N ASP A 75 53.59 -22.97 27.31
CA ASP A 75 52.24 -23.14 26.76
C ASP A 75 51.09 -22.73 27.71
N ASP A 76 51.36 -22.54 29.00
CA ASP A 76 50.41 -22.30 30.08
C ASP A 76 50.31 -20.84 30.55
N GLN A 77 51.16 -19.92 30.09
CA GLN A 77 51.04 -18.50 30.44
C GLN A 77 49.88 -17.80 29.70
N GLU A 78 48.78 -17.47 30.40
CA GLU A 78 47.58 -16.86 29.79
C GLU A 78 47.55 -15.32 29.79
N ALA A 79 48.43 -14.69 30.55
CA ALA A 79 48.59 -13.24 30.62
C ALA A 79 50.05 -12.87 30.88
N TYR A 80 50.47 -11.68 30.44
CA TYR A 80 51.79 -11.16 30.80
C TYR A 80 51.84 -10.86 32.31
N PRO A 81 52.96 -11.18 32.99
CA PRO A 81 53.32 -10.44 34.19
C PRO A 81 53.36 -8.96 33.80
N SER A 82 52.87 -8.05 34.64
CA SER A 82 52.91 -6.62 34.30
C SER A 82 54.36 -6.15 34.24
N LEU A 83 54.91 -6.11 33.03
CA LEU A 83 56.27 -5.76 32.71
C LEU A 83 56.22 -4.59 31.74
N ASP A 84 56.92 -3.52 32.06
CA ASP A 84 56.77 -2.24 31.37
C ASP A 84 57.63 -2.26 30.09
N ILE A 85 57.01 -2.12 28.92
CA ILE A 85 57.70 -2.01 27.63
C ILE A 85 58.20 -0.59 27.52
N LEU A 86 59.45 -0.36 27.93
CA LEU A 86 59.81 1.00 28.32
C LEU A 86 60.30 1.92 27.22
N THR A 87 61.07 1.44 26.26
CA THR A 87 62.10 2.36 25.75
C THR A 87 61.67 3.07 24.47
N ALA A 88 60.94 2.40 23.57
CA ALA A 88 60.88 2.86 22.18
C ALA A 88 59.50 3.41 21.73
N THR A 89 58.39 2.99 22.35
CA THR A 89 57.04 3.48 21.99
C THR A 89 56.78 4.90 22.52
N HIS A 90 57.39 5.24 23.66
CA HIS A 90 57.37 6.59 24.22
C HIS A 90 58.63 7.41 23.93
N ALA A 91 59.72 6.83 23.41
CA ALA A 91 60.87 7.62 22.97
C ALA A 91 60.41 8.81 22.11
N ARG A 92 59.49 8.64 21.15
CA ARG A 92 58.98 9.79 20.39
C ARG A 92 58.29 10.86 21.25
N ASP A 93 57.30 10.48 22.06
CA ASP A 93 56.47 11.46 22.79
C ASP A 93 57.23 12.10 23.95
N TRP A 94 58.08 11.33 24.62
CA TRP A 94 58.97 11.79 25.67
C TRP A 94 60.14 12.61 25.13
N VAL A 95 60.83 12.19 24.06
CA VAL A 95 61.83 13.01 23.36
C VAL A 95 61.19 14.31 22.88
N ARG A 96 59.95 14.25 22.38
CA ARG A 96 59.18 15.43 21.99
C ARG A 96 58.86 16.33 23.18
N GLU A 97 58.51 15.82 24.35
CA GLU A 97 58.27 16.62 25.56
C GLU A 97 59.56 17.17 26.19
N TYR A 98 60.63 16.38 26.20
CA TYR A 98 61.96 16.77 26.66
C TYR A 98 62.51 17.92 25.81
N PHE A 99 62.50 17.81 24.47
CA PHE A 99 62.94 18.89 23.59
C PHE A 99 62.02 20.10 23.62
N LYS A 100 60.70 19.91 23.73
CA LYS A 100 59.77 21.02 23.96
C LYS A 100 60.09 21.82 25.22
N SER A 101 60.59 21.14 26.25
CA SER A 101 60.96 21.76 27.52
C SER A 101 62.36 22.40 27.49
N ASN A 102 63.19 22.03 26.50
CA ASN A 102 64.59 22.45 26.36
C ASN A 102 64.90 23.23 25.06
N PHE A 103 63.89 23.74 24.33
CA PHE A 103 64.05 24.54 23.11
C PHE A 103 64.85 25.85 23.28
N ASN A 104 65.27 26.19 24.50
CA ASN A 104 66.09 27.38 24.77
C ASN A 104 67.59 27.15 24.57
N ASP A 105 68.05 25.91 24.32
CA ASP A 105 69.41 25.63 23.84
C ASP A 105 69.44 25.73 22.30
N ASP A 106 70.42 26.44 21.73
CA ASP A 106 70.60 26.73 20.29
C ASP A 106 70.79 25.48 19.40
N GLU A 107 70.68 24.28 19.96
CA GLU A 107 70.96 23.00 19.32
C GLU A 107 69.72 22.29 18.74
N TRP A 108 68.47 22.67 19.06
CA TRP A 108 67.25 21.88 18.72
C TRP A 108 66.11 22.68 18.07
N ASP A 109 65.36 22.09 17.13
CA ASP A 109 64.20 22.74 16.47
C ASP A 109 62.94 21.84 16.36
N GLU A 110 61.82 22.39 15.87
CA GLU A 110 60.57 21.63 15.72
C GLU A 110 60.64 20.50 14.68
N SER A 111 61.55 20.59 13.69
CA SER A 111 61.68 19.57 12.65
C SER A 111 62.33 18.29 13.16
N ASP A 112 63.19 18.41 14.19
CA ASP A 112 63.80 17.29 14.92
C ASP A 112 62.74 16.39 15.62
N LEU A 113 61.53 16.91 15.85
CA LEU A 113 60.43 16.14 16.45
C LEU A 113 59.90 15.05 15.53
N ASP A 114 60.06 15.19 14.21
CA ASP A 114 59.42 14.34 13.19
C ASP A 114 60.42 13.49 12.39
N THR A 115 61.68 13.37 12.85
CA THR A 115 62.71 12.48 12.28
C THR A 115 62.69 11.09 12.92
N THR A 116 63.40 10.10 12.33
CA THR A 116 63.60 8.78 12.96
C THR A 116 64.71 8.89 14.01
N LYS A 117 64.51 8.27 15.18
CA LYS A 117 65.46 8.31 16.29
C LYS A 117 66.13 6.96 16.50
N LEU A 118 67.41 6.99 16.85
CA LEU A 118 68.16 5.85 17.32
C LEU A 118 68.25 5.91 18.84
N LEU A 119 67.79 4.86 19.50
CA LEU A 119 67.81 4.76 20.95
C LEU A 119 68.84 3.73 21.38
N ILE A 120 69.78 4.14 22.23
CA ILE A 120 70.85 3.29 22.78
C ILE A 120 70.76 3.35 24.31
N THR A 121 70.65 2.21 24.97
CA THR A 121 70.55 2.14 26.44
C THR A 121 71.36 0.99 27.00
N THR A 122 72.02 1.20 28.13
CA THR A 122 72.80 0.17 28.83
C THR A 122 71.92 -0.73 29.68
N ILE A 123 72.30 -2.00 29.73
CA ILE A 123 71.70 -3.01 30.58
C ILE A 123 72.35 -3.00 31.97
N ASP A 124 71.54 -3.04 33.02
CA ASP A 124 72.03 -3.24 34.39
C ASP A 124 72.56 -4.67 34.54
N ASN A 125 73.87 -4.82 34.70
CA ASN A 125 74.50 -6.13 34.93
C ASN A 125 74.24 -6.60 36.38
N THR A 126 73.39 -7.62 36.54
CA THR A 126 73.04 -8.17 37.87
C THR A 126 73.96 -9.30 38.35
N SER A 127 74.90 -9.76 37.51
CA SER A 127 75.91 -10.74 37.91
C SER A 127 77.07 -10.06 38.64
N SER A 128 77.32 -10.45 39.89
CA SER A 128 78.46 -9.97 40.68
C SER A 128 79.80 -10.43 40.06
N GLY A 129 80.35 -9.63 39.16
CA GLY A 129 81.65 -9.81 38.51
C GLY A 129 81.82 -8.76 37.40
N PHE A 130 83.07 -8.33 37.13
CA PHE A 130 83.38 -7.41 36.03
C PHE A 130 82.96 -8.04 34.69
N SER A 131 81.79 -7.66 34.21
CA SER A 131 81.27 -7.98 32.88
C SER A 131 81.28 -6.69 32.06
N PRO A 132 81.71 -6.70 30.78
CA PRO A 132 81.68 -5.52 29.92
C PRO A 132 80.26 -4.95 29.80
N ALA A 133 80.17 -3.64 29.54
CA ALA A 133 78.90 -2.96 29.31
C ALA A 133 78.19 -3.55 28.09
N GLU A 134 76.89 -3.75 28.26
CA GLU A 134 76.00 -4.34 27.27
C GLU A 134 74.91 -3.34 26.91
N PHE A 135 74.63 -3.18 25.61
CA PHE A 135 73.77 -2.14 25.08
C PHE A 135 72.60 -2.70 24.28
N VAL A 136 71.43 -2.07 24.39
CA VAL A 136 70.27 -2.31 23.54
C VAL A 136 70.10 -1.15 22.58
N VAL A 137 69.97 -1.47 21.29
CA VAL A 137 69.79 -0.50 20.21
C VAL A 137 68.42 -0.69 19.55
N SER A 138 67.69 0.39 19.24
CA SER A 138 66.39 0.33 18.57
C SER A 138 66.08 1.56 17.72
N LEU A 139 65.36 1.36 16.60
CA LEU A 139 64.84 2.45 15.76
C LEU A 139 63.43 2.85 16.16
N VAL A 140 63.19 4.16 16.19
CA VAL A 140 61.91 4.77 16.52
C VAL A 140 61.48 5.68 15.38
N SER A 141 60.41 5.30 14.69
CA SER A 141 59.87 6.08 13.57
C SER A 141 59.16 7.36 14.04
N PRO A 142 58.92 8.35 13.15
CA PRO A 142 58.13 9.55 13.47
C PRO A 142 56.70 9.25 13.94
N SER A 143 56.17 8.08 13.60
CA SER A 143 54.83 7.65 14.06
C SER A 143 54.85 6.95 15.43
N GLY A 144 56.02 6.78 16.05
CA GLY A 144 56.21 6.08 17.33
C GLY A 144 56.31 4.57 17.19
N GLN A 145 56.54 4.06 15.98
CA GLN A 145 56.73 2.63 15.72
C GLN A 145 58.16 2.24 16.06
N VAL A 146 58.31 1.05 16.61
CA VAL A 146 59.58 0.48 17.07
C VAL A 146 59.96 -0.68 16.18
N SER A 147 61.17 -0.65 15.62
CA SER A 147 61.71 -1.76 14.83
C SER A 147 63.14 -2.10 15.22
N ASP A 148 63.55 -3.33 14.86
CA ASP A 148 64.98 -3.65 14.82
C ASP A 148 65.71 -2.83 13.77
N ILE A 149 67.01 -2.71 13.92
CA ILE A 149 67.92 -2.26 12.86
C ILE A 149 68.28 -3.45 11.99
N ASP A 150 68.61 -4.59 12.61
CA ASP A 150 68.95 -5.82 11.90
C ASP A 150 67.99 -6.96 12.26
N ALA A 151 66.90 -7.04 11.49
CA ALA A 151 65.91 -8.10 11.66
C ALA A 151 66.44 -9.51 11.31
N SER A 152 67.65 -9.63 10.74
CA SER A 152 68.18 -10.88 10.20
C SER A 152 69.06 -11.67 11.18
N ARG A 153 69.66 -11.02 12.19
CA ARG A 153 70.64 -11.66 13.11
C ARG A 153 70.13 -11.99 14.51
N GLY A 154 69.01 -11.44 14.95
CA GLY A 154 68.24 -11.95 16.08
C GLY A 154 68.96 -12.06 17.44
N SER A 155 70.00 -11.24 17.67
CA SER A 155 70.57 -10.88 18.98
C SER A 155 70.73 -9.35 19.02
N ARG A 156 70.32 -8.69 20.11
CA ARG A 156 70.25 -7.21 20.26
C ARG A 156 70.91 -6.69 21.55
N VAL A 157 71.79 -7.47 22.13
CA VAL A 157 72.71 -6.97 23.15
C VAL A 157 74.04 -6.81 22.45
N PHE A 158 74.47 -5.56 22.32
CA PHE A 158 75.73 -5.21 21.70
C PHE A 158 76.73 -4.97 22.83
N ASP A 159 77.89 -5.60 22.77
CA ASP A 159 79.00 -5.11 23.58
C ASP A 159 79.54 -3.80 22.97
N SER A 160 80.53 -3.19 23.62
CA SER A 160 81.11 -1.93 23.15
C SER A 160 81.74 -2.00 21.75
N ILE A 161 82.24 -3.17 21.34
CA ILE A 161 82.90 -3.37 20.04
C ILE A 161 81.84 -3.56 18.97
N ASP A 162 80.86 -4.43 19.21
CA ASP A 162 79.75 -4.70 18.30
C ASP A 162 78.90 -3.43 18.06
N LEU A 163 78.70 -2.63 19.10
CA LEU A 163 78.01 -1.34 18.98
C LEU A 163 78.79 -0.36 18.09
N SER A 164 80.10 -0.31 18.24
CA SER A 164 80.96 0.57 17.45
C SER A 164 80.96 0.15 15.97
N GLU A 165 81.08 -1.14 15.68
CA GLU A 165 81.02 -1.67 14.31
C GLU A 165 79.66 -1.39 13.65
N LEU A 166 78.55 -1.58 14.37
CA LEU A 166 77.21 -1.27 13.90
C LEU A 166 77.07 0.22 13.52
N LEU A 167 77.52 1.11 14.41
CA LEU A 167 77.45 2.56 14.20
C LEU A 167 78.37 3.05 13.07
N GLU A 168 79.49 2.38 12.82
CA GLU A 168 80.41 2.71 11.72
C GLU A 168 79.93 2.19 10.36
N THR A 169 79.30 1.01 10.31
CA THR A 169 79.00 0.32 9.03
C THR A 169 77.57 0.54 8.53
N GLU A 170 76.56 0.33 9.38
CA GLU A 170 75.15 0.41 8.97
C GLU A 170 74.58 1.83 9.10
N PHE A 171 75.06 2.62 10.06
CA PHE A 171 74.55 3.96 10.35
C PHE A 171 75.19 5.10 9.54
N GLN A 172 76.32 4.87 8.86
CA GLN A 172 76.89 5.87 7.95
C GLN A 172 76.00 6.13 6.71
N LEU A 173 75.05 5.23 6.40
CA LEU A 173 74.37 5.20 5.10
C LEU A 173 72.89 5.64 5.09
N ASP A 174 72.26 5.96 6.23
CA ASP A 174 70.86 6.45 6.28
C ASP A 174 70.77 7.92 6.73
N ASP A 175 70.41 8.80 5.78
CA ASP A 175 70.26 10.24 5.99
C ASP A 175 69.08 10.63 6.91
N ASN A 176 68.18 9.70 7.25
CA ASN A 176 66.96 9.98 8.01
C ASN A 176 67.08 9.77 9.53
N ILE A 177 68.27 9.39 10.02
CA ILE A 177 68.51 9.09 11.43
C ILE A 177 69.27 10.27 12.05
N SER A 178 68.59 11.08 12.87
CA SER A 178 69.09 12.42 13.23
C SER A 178 69.45 12.59 14.71
N ILE A 179 68.99 11.70 15.61
CA ILE A 179 69.17 11.84 17.07
C ILE A 179 69.52 10.49 17.69
N ILE A 180 70.63 10.44 18.43
CA ILE A 180 71.00 9.32 19.30
C ILE A 180 70.61 9.69 20.74
N VAL A 181 69.73 8.91 21.35
CA VAL A 181 69.30 9.09 22.75
C VAL A 181 70.05 8.11 23.64
N ILE A 182 70.76 8.62 24.65
CA ILE A 182 71.64 7.84 25.52
C ILE A 182 71.27 8.05 26.99
N ASP A 183 71.33 6.96 27.74
CA ASP A 183 71.23 6.94 29.18
C ASP A 183 72.52 7.43 29.87
N ASP A 184 72.40 8.32 30.85
CA ASP A 184 73.55 8.87 31.60
C ASP A 184 73.95 7.99 32.80
N ASP A 185 74.56 6.84 32.51
CA ASP A 185 75.13 5.90 33.49
C ASP A 185 76.66 5.96 33.59
N GLY A 186 77.30 6.89 32.86
CA GLY A 186 78.74 7.08 32.79
C GLY A 186 79.44 6.26 31.69
N GLU A 187 79.18 4.97 31.54
CA GLU A 187 79.82 4.12 30.52
C GLU A 187 79.21 4.28 29.12
N ALA A 188 77.87 4.26 28.98
CA ALA A 188 77.21 4.56 27.70
C ALA A 188 77.47 5.99 27.25
N ALA A 189 77.37 6.93 28.19
CA ALA A 189 77.61 8.33 27.90
C ALA A 189 79.05 8.57 27.40
N THR A 190 80.04 7.89 27.95
CA THR A 190 81.45 8.02 27.53
C THR A 190 81.71 7.33 26.19
N LEU A 191 81.22 6.10 26.02
CA LEU A 191 81.38 5.36 24.77
C LEU A 191 80.67 6.07 23.61
N ALA A 192 79.43 6.50 23.81
CA ALA A 192 78.66 7.14 22.76
C ALA A 192 79.15 8.56 22.45
N LYS A 193 79.66 9.33 23.42
CA LYS A 193 80.42 10.57 23.15
C LYS A 193 81.65 10.28 22.30
N SER A 194 82.45 9.28 22.68
CA SER A 194 83.65 8.89 21.94
C SER A 194 83.33 8.43 20.50
N ILE A 195 82.25 7.68 20.30
CA ILE A 195 81.85 7.21 18.97
C ILE A 195 81.33 8.38 18.11
N VAL A 196 80.53 9.28 18.68
CA VAL A 196 80.02 10.48 17.98
C VAL A 196 81.15 11.46 17.64
N GLU A 197 82.15 11.62 18.51
CA GLU A 197 83.32 12.48 18.27
C GLU A 197 84.28 11.91 17.20
N ASN A 198 84.36 10.60 17.06
CA ASN A 198 85.27 9.92 16.10
C ASN A 198 84.64 9.64 14.73
N LEU A 199 83.32 9.68 14.60
CA LEU A 199 82.63 9.51 13.33
C LEU A 199 82.65 10.82 12.51
N HIS A 200 83.31 10.82 11.35
CA HIS A 200 83.26 11.94 10.40
C HIS A 200 81.88 12.00 9.73
N PHE A 201 80.95 12.75 10.33
CA PHE A 201 79.65 13.02 9.72
C PHE A 201 79.67 14.35 8.97
N ASP A 202 79.42 14.32 7.65
CA ASP A 202 79.20 15.54 6.84
C ASP A 202 77.80 16.17 7.08
N VAL A 203 77.01 15.60 8.00
CA VAL A 203 75.65 16.04 8.36
C VAL A 203 75.61 16.30 9.87
N LYS A 204 75.02 17.42 10.30
CA LYS A 204 74.83 17.79 11.73
C LYS A 204 73.92 16.77 12.45
N ARG A 205 74.44 15.60 12.79
CA ARG A 205 73.76 14.61 13.65
C ARG A 205 73.85 15.09 15.10
N LYS A 206 72.75 15.02 15.85
CA LYS A 206 72.66 15.60 17.20
C LYS A 206 72.62 14.49 18.26
N LEU A 207 73.28 14.73 19.40
CA LEU A 207 73.35 13.79 20.51
C LEU A 207 72.47 14.25 21.67
N ALA A 208 71.56 13.39 22.13
CA ALA A 208 70.69 13.67 23.27
C ALA A 208 71.03 12.73 24.43
N ILE A 209 71.70 13.25 25.46
CA ILE A 209 71.99 12.50 26.67
C ILE A 209 70.90 12.82 27.69
N ILE A 210 70.22 11.79 28.19
CA ILE A 210 69.09 11.97 29.09
C ILE A 210 69.38 11.30 30.44
N PRO A 211 69.16 12.01 31.57
CA PRO A 211 69.45 11.46 32.90
C PRO A 211 68.60 10.22 33.24
N ARG A 212 69.25 9.20 33.84
CA ARG A 212 68.61 7.94 34.31
C ARG A 212 67.31 8.15 35.10
N PRO A 213 67.21 9.10 36.06
CA PRO A 213 65.96 9.28 36.81
C PRO A 213 64.79 9.82 35.97
N ALA A 214 65.07 10.58 34.91
CA ALA A 214 64.03 11.06 33.99
C ALA A 214 63.52 9.91 33.10
N PHE A 215 64.43 9.00 32.73
CA PHE A 215 64.12 7.76 32.03
C PHE A 215 63.27 6.81 32.90
N GLU A 216 63.68 6.58 34.15
CA GLU A 216 62.93 5.76 35.12
C GLU A 216 61.54 6.34 35.45
N LYS A 217 61.37 7.66 35.47
CA LYS A 217 60.05 8.26 35.67
C LYS A 217 59.12 8.05 34.48
N ALA A 218 59.65 8.11 33.25
CA ALA A 218 58.90 7.76 32.04
C ALA A 218 58.50 6.27 32.03
N ALA A 219 59.23 5.44 32.78
CA ALA A 219 58.98 4.02 32.91
C ALA A 219 57.65 3.66 33.58
N LEU A 220 57.27 4.42 34.60
CA LEU A 220 56.26 4.01 35.59
C LEU A 220 54.80 4.17 35.11
N ASN A 221 54.53 4.21 33.80
CA ASN A 221 53.19 4.46 33.25
C ASN A 221 52.35 3.17 33.09
N PRO A 222 51.23 3.00 33.82
CA PRO A 222 50.42 1.78 33.79
C PRO A 222 49.63 1.53 32.50
N GLU A 223 49.54 2.50 31.57
CA GLU A 223 48.69 2.39 30.37
C GLU A 223 49.29 1.56 29.20
N LEU A 224 50.59 1.30 29.22
CA LEU A 224 51.34 0.65 28.12
C LEU A 224 51.70 -0.83 28.36
N LYS A 225 51.00 -1.49 29.26
CA LYS A 225 51.15 -2.95 29.42
C LYS A 225 50.61 -3.65 28.17
N PRO A 226 51.32 -4.65 27.59
CA PRO A 226 50.77 -5.44 26.50
C PRO A 226 49.43 -6.03 26.95
N LYS A 227 48.35 -5.66 26.26
CA LYS A 227 46.99 -5.86 26.79
C LYS A 227 46.54 -7.31 26.66
N ARG A 228 47.05 -8.06 25.67
CA ARG A 228 46.61 -9.43 25.37
C ARG A 228 47.72 -10.27 24.73
N LEU A 229 47.82 -11.53 25.17
CA LEU A 229 48.62 -12.58 24.54
C LEU A 229 47.73 -13.44 23.62
N TYR A 230 48.23 -13.76 22.44
CA TYR A 230 47.58 -14.69 21.51
C TYR A 230 48.42 -15.95 21.34
N LYS A 231 47.87 -17.09 21.79
CA LYS A 231 48.52 -18.41 21.68
C LYS A 231 48.30 -19.03 20.29
N PRO A 232 49.25 -19.82 19.78
CA PRO A 232 49.00 -20.66 18.61
C PRO A 232 47.82 -21.59 18.87
N SER A 233 46.88 -21.65 17.92
CA SER A 233 45.73 -22.54 18.03
C SER A 233 46.17 -24.01 17.98
N LYS A 234 45.62 -24.88 18.85
CA LYS A 234 45.83 -26.35 18.79
C LYS A 234 45.34 -26.97 17.47
N ILE A 235 44.57 -26.22 16.69
CA ILE A 235 44.10 -26.62 15.36
C ILE A 235 45.18 -26.21 14.36
N LYS A 236 45.94 -27.17 13.82
CA LYS A 236 46.95 -26.93 12.77
C LYS A 236 46.31 -26.18 11.58
N VAL A 237 46.55 -24.88 11.51
CA VAL A 237 46.03 -24.00 10.47
C VAL A 237 46.85 -24.16 9.19
N LYS A 238 46.74 -25.31 8.51
CA LYS A 238 47.16 -25.43 7.10
C LYS A 238 46.01 -25.20 6.11
N LYS A 239 44.81 -24.84 6.60
CA LYS A 239 43.61 -24.61 5.77
C LYS A 239 42.73 -23.41 6.14
N LEU A 240 43.02 -22.59 7.17
CA LEU A 240 42.19 -21.40 7.45
C LEU A 240 42.61 -20.13 6.69
N GLY A 241 43.83 -20.01 6.17
CA GLY A 241 44.18 -18.89 5.28
C GLY A 241 43.31 -18.85 4.03
N VAL A 242 42.97 -20.02 3.49
CA VAL A 242 42.04 -20.15 2.35
C VAL A 242 40.58 -20.08 2.80
N ILE A 243 40.19 -20.58 3.98
CA ILE A 243 38.79 -20.52 4.42
C ILE A 243 38.39 -19.13 4.93
N ALA A 244 39.25 -18.33 5.56
CA ALA A 244 38.89 -16.97 5.96
C ALA A 244 38.90 -16.01 4.76
N ALA A 245 39.84 -16.17 3.82
CA ALA A 245 39.81 -15.46 2.55
C ALA A 245 38.67 -15.95 1.65
N ALA A 246 38.34 -17.24 1.63
CA ALA A 246 37.21 -17.79 0.89
C ALA A 246 35.88 -17.56 1.59
N VAL A 247 35.79 -17.40 2.92
CA VAL A 247 34.57 -16.96 3.61
C VAL A 247 34.43 -15.46 3.49
N ALA A 248 35.50 -14.65 3.48
CA ALA A 248 35.43 -13.23 3.17
C ALA A 248 35.14 -12.96 1.68
N LEU A 249 35.73 -13.72 0.75
CA LEU A 249 35.41 -13.70 -0.68
C LEU A 249 34.10 -14.39 -1.00
N ALA A 250 33.64 -15.37 -0.21
CA ALA A 250 32.31 -15.94 -0.33
C ALA A 250 31.28 -15.11 0.40
N THR A 251 31.58 -14.29 1.41
CA THR A 251 30.63 -13.32 1.97
C THR A 251 30.61 -12.04 1.16
N CYS A 252 31.73 -11.56 0.62
CA CYS A 252 31.74 -10.46 -0.36
C CYS A 252 31.22 -10.95 -1.71
N GLY A 253 31.46 -12.20 -2.08
CA GLY A 253 30.90 -12.86 -3.25
C GLY A 253 29.45 -13.27 -3.06
N TRP A 254 29.00 -13.65 -1.85
CA TRP A 254 27.59 -13.90 -1.52
C TRP A 254 26.83 -12.61 -1.31
N LEU A 255 27.41 -11.57 -0.71
CA LEU A 255 26.80 -10.24 -0.66
C LEU A 255 26.83 -9.59 -2.05
N GLY A 256 27.84 -9.83 -2.87
CA GLY A 256 27.88 -9.43 -4.27
C GLY A 256 26.88 -10.19 -5.14
N PHE A 257 26.76 -11.51 -4.94
CA PHE A 257 25.76 -12.37 -5.59
C PHE A 257 24.34 -12.06 -5.07
N SER A 258 24.17 -11.83 -3.77
CA SER A 258 22.93 -11.38 -3.15
C SER A 258 22.55 -10.01 -3.65
N TYR A 259 23.52 -9.09 -3.78
CA TYR A 259 23.31 -7.80 -4.41
C TYR A 259 22.89 -7.93 -5.86
N LEU A 260 23.54 -8.77 -6.66
CA LEU A 260 23.16 -9.01 -8.06
C LEU A 260 21.84 -9.76 -8.22
N SER A 261 21.48 -10.64 -7.29
CA SER A 261 20.22 -11.41 -7.30
C SER A 261 19.04 -10.66 -6.69
N GLN A 262 19.30 -9.66 -5.84
CA GLN A 262 18.28 -8.79 -5.25
C GLN A 262 18.25 -7.37 -5.81
N SER A 263 19.22 -6.96 -6.63
CA SER A 263 19.22 -5.61 -7.22
C SER A 263 17.93 -5.37 -8.00
N SER A 264 17.44 -6.36 -8.75
CA SER A 264 16.15 -6.26 -9.45
C SER A 264 14.96 -6.14 -8.49
N ALA A 265 15.01 -6.78 -7.33
CA ALA A 265 13.98 -6.67 -6.30
C ALA A 265 14.03 -5.28 -5.64
N ASP A 266 15.23 -4.82 -5.27
CA ASP A 266 15.43 -3.51 -4.65
C ASP A 266 15.08 -2.38 -5.61
N ASP A 267 15.56 -2.40 -6.86
CA ASP A 267 15.20 -1.44 -7.91
C ASP A 267 13.68 -1.35 -8.12
N PHE A 268 13.00 -2.51 -8.14
CA PHE A 268 11.54 -2.56 -8.30
C PHE A 268 10.79 -2.00 -7.08
N PHE A 269 11.16 -2.40 -5.86
CA PHE A 269 10.46 -1.96 -4.64
C PHE A 269 10.82 -0.54 -4.20
N SER A 270 11.99 -0.05 -4.61
CA SER A 270 12.52 1.27 -4.26
C SER A 270 12.17 2.36 -5.28
N ASP A 271 11.57 2.05 -6.44
CA ASP A 271 11.09 3.05 -7.41
C ASP A 271 9.89 3.87 -6.87
N PRO A 272 10.10 5.12 -6.40
CA PRO A 272 9.03 5.89 -5.79
C PRO A 272 7.95 6.31 -6.81
N SER A 273 8.32 6.46 -8.08
CA SER A 273 7.42 6.91 -9.14
C SER A 273 6.42 5.83 -9.51
N TYR A 274 6.90 4.60 -9.68
CA TYR A 274 6.06 3.43 -9.96
C TYR A 274 5.03 3.22 -8.86
N TRP A 275 5.45 3.17 -7.61
CA TRP A 275 4.54 2.91 -6.49
C TRP A 275 3.56 4.05 -6.21
N SER A 276 3.97 5.30 -6.41
CA SER A 276 3.05 6.43 -6.38
C SER A 276 1.96 6.29 -7.45
N ASN A 277 2.32 5.85 -8.67
CA ASN A 277 1.36 5.62 -9.74
C ASN A 277 0.40 4.48 -9.42
N ILE A 278 0.89 3.35 -8.87
CA ILE A 278 0.03 2.24 -8.43
C ILE A 278 -0.95 2.69 -7.33
N GLN A 279 -0.51 3.50 -6.37
CA GLN A 279 -1.42 4.05 -5.34
C GLN A 279 -2.49 4.98 -5.92
N LYS A 280 -2.12 5.83 -6.88
CA LYS A 280 -3.09 6.70 -7.58
C LYS A 280 -4.09 5.87 -8.39
N GLN A 281 -3.64 4.84 -9.10
CA GLN A 281 -4.51 3.94 -9.86
C GLN A 281 -5.44 3.14 -8.96
N MET A 282 -4.92 2.56 -7.87
CA MET A 282 -5.73 1.87 -6.87
C MET A 282 -6.85 2.79 -6.37
N LYS A 283 -6.50 4.02 -5.99
CA LYS A 283 -7.49 5.00 -5.53
C LYS A 283 -8.52 5.33 -6.61
N ALA A 284 -8.09 5.50 -7.86
CA ALA A 284 -9.02 5.72 -8.96
C ALA A 284 -9.99 4.55 -9.15
N PHE A 285 -9.52 3.30 -9.01
CA PHE A 285 -10.38 2.12 -9.06
C PHE A 285 -11.32 2.01 -7.85
N ASP A 286 -10.85 2.34 -6.64
CA ASP A 286 -11.70 2.40 -5.45
C ASP A 286 -12.79 3.46 -5.62
N ASP A 287 -12.41 4.68 -5.99
CA ASP A 287 -13.34 5.79 -6.22
C ASP A 287 -14.37 5.40 -7.30
N LYS A 288 -13.96 4.70 -8.37
CA LYS A 288 -14.86 4.24 -9.44
C LYS A 288 -15.79 3.12 -9.00
N SER A 289 -15.28 2.15 -8.23
CA SER A 289 -16.07 1.08 -7.64
C SER A 289 -17.12 1.63 -6.67
N ASP A 290 -16.76 2.64 -5.87
CA ASP A 290 -17.66 3.28 -4.92
C ASP A 290 -18.72 4.13 -5.63
N GLU A 291 -18.31 4.88 -6.66
CA GLU A 291 -19.21 5.68 -7.51
C GLU A 291 -20.23 4.80 -8.25
N LEU A 292 -19.77 3.66 -8.81
CA LEU A 292 -20.60 2.75 -9.58
C LEU A 292 -21.30 1.68 -8.73
N GLY A 293 -20.98 1.57 -7.44
CA GLY A 293 -21.61 0.61 -6.55
C GLY A 293 -23.09 0.91 -6.32
N SER A 294 -23.92 -0.13 -6.21
CA SER A 294 -25.37 -0.03 -5.90
C SER A 294 -25.68 0.11 -4.41
N SER A 295 -24.67 0.11 -3.54
CA SER A 295 -24.80 -0.04 -2.08
C SER A 295 -24.87 1.27 -1.29
N SER A 296 -24.91 2.43 -1.95
CA SER A 296 -24.98 3.71 -1.24
C SER A 296 -26.32 3.86 -0.52
N LYS A 297 -26.25 4.22 0.76
CA LYS A 297 -27.43 4.59 1.58
C LYS A 297 -28.15 5.84 1.05
N TYR A 298 -27.45 6.69 0.29
CA TYR A 298 -27.97 7.96 -0.19
C TYR A 298 -27.87 8.05 -1.71
N TRP A 299 -28.76 8.83 -2.31
CA TRP A 299 -28.70 9.08 -3.74
C TRP A 299 -27.48 9.90 -4.17
N ASP A 300 -26.97 9.50 -5.33
CA ASP A 300 -26.23 10.32 -6.30
C ASP A 300 -27.08 10.44 -7.58
N ASP A 301 -26.64 11.23 -8.57
CA ASP A 301 -27.42 11.51 -9.78
C ASP A 301 -27.81 10.23 -10.53
N ARG A 302 -26.93 9.21 -10.53
CA ARG A 302 -27.12 7.94 -11.22
C ARG A 302 -28.12 7.05 -10.51
N THR A 303 -27.91 6.80 -9.22
CA THR A 303 -28.78 5.95 -8.39
C THR A 303 -30.16 6.59 -8.23
N TYR A 304 -30.23 7.91 -8.15
CA TYR A 304 -31.49 8.65 -8.23
C TYR A 304 -32.22 8.38 -9.54
N ARG A 305 -31.55 8.60 -10.69
CA ARG A 305 -32.13 8.33 -12.01
C ARG A 305 -32.62 6.88 -12.14
N ASN A 306 -31.82 5.91 -11.71
CA ASN A 306 -32.18 4.50 -11.83
C ASN A 306 -33.40 4.16 -10.98
N ASP A 307 -33.50 4.68 -9.76
CA ASP A 307 -34.68 4.50 -8.91
C ASP A 307 -35.93 5.15 -9.51
N VAL A 308 -35.81 6.37 -10.06
CA VAL A 308 -36.93 7.04 -10.76
C VAL A 308 -37.42 6.19 -11.93
N LEU A 309 -36.50 5.79 -12.82
CA LEU A 309 -36.85 5.07 -14.03
C LEU A 309 -37.40 3.67 -13.71
N SER A 310 -36.83 2.97 -12.73
CA SER A 310 -37.27 1.62 -12.37
C SER A 310 -38.68 1.66 -11.80
N SER A 311 -38.90 2.52 -10.80
CA SER A 311 -40.21 2.64 -10.16
C SER A 311 -41.28 3.11 -11.14
N PHE A 312 -40.95 4.03 -12.04
CA PHE A 312 -41.86 4.49 -13.09
C PHE A 312 -42.19 3.37 -14.09
N VAL A 313 -41.17 2.72 -14.67
CA VAL A 313 -41.39 1.63 -15.64
C VAL A 313 -42.16 0.47 -15.03
N ASP A 314 -41.95 0.18 -13.75
CA ASP A 314 -42.71 -0.84 -13.04
C ASP A 314 -44.17 -0.46 -12.86
N SER A 315 -44.49 0.80 -12.53
CA SER A 315 -45.89 1.27 -12.45
C SER A 315 -46.65 1.22 -13.77
N LEU A 316 -45.95 1.32 -14.92
CA LEU A 316 -46.60 1.20 -16.23
C LEU A 316 -47.15 -0.21 -16.47
N ALA A 317 -46.64 -1.23 -15.77
CA ALA A 317 -47.11 -2.60 -15.92
C ALA A 317 -48.50 -2.83 -15.32
N ASP A 318 -48.95 -1.95 -14.43
CA ASP A 318 -50.26 -2.05 -13.80
C ASP A 318 -51.39 -1.72 -14.79
N ASN A 319 -51.08 -1.01 -15.90
CA ASN A 319 -52.06 -0.53 -16.88
C ASN A 319 -51.60 -0.73 -18.33
N LEU A 320 -51.83 -1.93 -18.84
CA LEU A 320 -51.37 -2.41 -20.15
C LEU A 320 -52.29 -2.02 -21.31
N TYR A 321 -53.58 -1.81 -21.03
CA TYR A 321 -54.55 -1.38 -22.04
C TYR A 321 -54.53 0.15 -22.18
N THR A 322 -54.74 0.66 -23.40
CA THR A 322 -54.99 2.10 -23.62
C THR A 322 -56.41 2.46 -23.19
N SER A 323 -56.66 3.76 -22.98
CA SER A 323 -57.99 4.27 -22.65
C SER A 323 -59.03 3.91 -23.72
N GLU A 324 -58.62 3.94 -24.99
CA GLU A 324 -59.45 3.53 -26.12
C GLU A 324 -59.72 2.01 -26.07
N GLU A 325 -58.69 1.18 -25.89
CA GLU A 325 -58.83 -0.28 -25.80
C GLU A 325 -59.78 -0.70 -24.67
N VAL A 326 -59.63 -0.14 -23.46
CA VAL A 326 -60.52 -0.44 -22.33
C VAL A 326 -61.98 -0.15 -22.69
N ALA A 327 -62.25 1.03 -23.26
CA ALA A 327 -63.61 1.42 -23.63
C ALA A 327 -64.21 0.52 -24.71
N TYR A 328 -63.44 0.17 -25.75
CA TYR A 328 -63.90 -0.72 -26.82
C TYR A 328 -64.11 -2.15 -26.35
N ILE A 329 -63.23 -2.67 -25.50
CA ILE A 329 -63.35 -4.02 -24.93
C ILE A 329 -64.61 -4.11 -24.06
N LEU A 330 -64.84 -3.13 -23.17
CA LEU A 330 -66.06 -3.10 -22.35
C LEU A 330 -67.32 -3.06 -23.23
N ARG A 331 -67.31 -2.28 -24.31
CA ARG A 331 -68.43 -2.30 -25.27
C ARG A 331 -68.59 -3.64 -25.95
N TYR A 332 -67.50 -4.27 -26.37
CA TYR A 332 -67.54 -5.59 -27.00
C TYR A 332 -68.18 -6.60 -26.06
N ILE A 333 -67.72 -6.65 -24.80
CA ILE A 333 -68.27 -7.50 -23.73
C ILE A 333 -69.77 -7.24 -23.56
N ASN A 334 -70.16 -5.96 -23.46
CA ASN A 334 -71.56 -5.55 -23.32
C ASN A 334 -72.47 -5.98 -24.48
N MET A 335 -71.93 -6.12 -25.68
CA MET A 335 -72.66 -6.58 -26.87
C MET A 335 -72.68 -8.12 -26.99
N THR A 336 -71.64 -8.79 -26.52
CA THR A 336 -71.49 -10.25 -26.61
C THR A 336 -72.26 -10.97 -25.51
N LEU A 337 -72.22 -10.45 -24.28
CA LEU A 337 -72.86 -11.09 -23.13
C LEU A 337 -74.36 -10.77 -23.05
N PRO A 338 -75.23 -11.78 -22.80
CA PRO A 338 -76.66 -11.55 -22.64
C PRO A 338 -76.94 -10.82 -21.33
N VAL A 339 -77.84 -9.83 -21.38
CA VAL A 339 -78.31 -9.11 -20.18
C VAL A 339 -79.03 -10.06 -19.23
N TYR A 340 -79.84 -10.97 -19.77
CA TYR A 340 -80.55 -11.99 -19.00
C TYR A 340 -80.27 -13.36 -19.58
N THR A 341 -79.83 -14.30 -18.75
CA THR A 341 -79.74 -15.72 -19.14
C THR A 341 -79.88 -16.62 -17.92
N SER A 342 -80.54 -17.76 -18.07
CA SER A 342 -80.71 -18.75 -16.99
C SER A 342 -81.21 -18.22 -15.64
N GLU A 343 -82.07 -17.19 -15.65
CA GLU A 343 -82.56 -16.43 -14.47
C GLU A 343 -81.48 -15.65 -13.69
N TRP A 344 -80.42 -15.24 -14.39
CA TRP A 344 -79.40 -14.31 -13.94
C TRP A 344 -79.44 -13.03 -14.78
N GLU A 345 -79.09 -11.92 -14.16
CA GLU A 345 -78.99 -10.59 -14.76
C GLU A 345 -77.54 -10.13 -14.73
N LEU A 346 -77.01 -9.71 -15.87
CA LEU A 346 -75.71 -9.03 -15.95
C LEU A 346 -75.85 -7.66 -15.28
N SER A 347 -75.23 -7.49 -14.12
CA SER A 347 -75.36 -6.27 -13.32
C SER A 347 -74.25 -5.27 -13.59
N THR A 348 -72.99 -5.71 -13.58
CA THR A 348 -71.83 -4.82 -13.72
C THR A 348 -70.77 -5.39 -14.65
N LEU A 349 -70.10 -4.48 -15.36
CA LEU A 349 -68.83 -4.73 -16.03
C LEU A 349 -67.75 -3.87 -15.36
N GLU A 350 -66.63 -4.49 -15.05
CA GLU A 350 -65.52 -3.85 -14.34
C GLU A 350 -64.21 -4.04 -15.13
N TYR A 351 -63.36 -3.02 -15.12
CA TYR A 351 -61.95 -3.14 -15.51
C TYR A 351 -61.10 -2.71 -14.34
N GLU A 352 -60.23 -3.58 -13.83
CA GLU A 352 -59.30 -3.26 -12.73
C GLU A 352 -58.05 -4.15 -12.83
N ASN A 353 -56.86 -3.58 -12.60
CA ASN A 353 -55.61 -4.34 -12.55
C ASN A 353 -55.38 -5.23 -13.80
N ASN A 354 -55.64 -4.68 -14.99
CA ASN A 354 -55.61 -5.38 -16.29
C ASN A 354 -56.62 -6.53 -16.46
N ASN A 355 -57.61 -6.67 -15.59
CA ASN A 355 -58.66 -7.69 -15.70
C ASN A 355 -60.00 -7.07 -16.05
N PHE A 356 -60.72 -7.69 -16.98
CA PHE A 356 -62.12 -7.36 -17.24
C PHE A 356 -63.00 -8.39 -16.52
N ILE A 357 -63.99 -7.91 -15.77
CA ILE A 357 -64.86 -8.75 -14.96
C ILE A 357 -66.31 -8.46 -15.31
N ALA A 358 -67.09 -9.50 -15.57
CA ALA A 358 -68.54 -9.40 -15.68
C ALA A 358 -69.20 -10.04 -14.45
N THR A 359 -70.12 -9.31 -13.82
CA THR A 359 -70.87 -9.79 -12.65
C THR A 359 -72.31 -10.04 -13.03
N TYR A 360 -72.77 -11.26 -12.78
CA TYR A 360 -74.16 -11.67 -12.87
C TYR A 360 -74.75 -11.82 -11.46
N ASN A 361 -75.92 -11.22 -11.24
CA ASN A 361 -76.72 -11.41 -10.04
C ASN A 361 -77.93 -12.29 -10.36
N ARG A 362 -78.26 -13.23 -9.47
CA ARG A 362 -79.44 -14.06 -9.62
C ARG A 362 -80.68 -13.18 -9.45
N ILE A 363 -81.64 -13.30 -10.37
CA ILE A 363 -82.89 -12.53 -10.32
C ILE A 363 -83.67 -12.92 -9.05
N ASP A 364 -84.19 -11.91 -8.34
CA ASP A 364 -84.96 -12.12 -7.12
C ASP A 364 -86.15 -13.06 -7.35
N LYS A 365 -86.25 -14.09 -6.48
CA LYS A 365 -87.23 -15.20 -6.54
C LYS A 365 -87.04 -16.19 -7.70
N GLY A 366 -85.99 -16.04 -8.51
CA GLY A 366 -85.55 -17.04 -9.46
C GLY A 366 -84.99 -18.29 -8.78
N LYS A 367 -85.14 -19.45 -9.43
CA LYS A 367 -84.39 -20.69 -9.14
C LYS A 367 -82.98 -20.67 -9.74
N GLY A 368 -82.66 -19.69 -10.59
CA GLY A 368 -81.40 -19.45 -11.31
C GLY A 368 -80.25 -20.34 -10.89
N VAL A 369 -79.93 -21.32 -11.73
CA VAL A 369 -78.96 -22.37 -11.42
C VAL A 369 -77.64 -22.02 -12.09
N TYR A 370 -76.57 -21.85 -11.29
CA TYR A 370 -75.29 -21.33 -11.78
C TYR A 370 -74.65 -22.21 -12.87
N PHE A 371 -74.86 -23.54 -12.87
CA PHE A 371 -74.29 -24.41 -13.90
C PHE A 371 -74.91 -24.16 -15.28
N MET A 372 -76.19 -23.76 -15.35
CA MET A 372 -76.84 -23.43 -16.62
C MET A 372 -76.29 -22.10 -17.16
N LEU A 373 -76.08 -21.12 -16.28
CA LEU A 373 -75.39 -19.88 -16.63
C LEU A 373 -73.96 -20.17 -17.13
N ASP A 374 -73.20 -21.02 -16.43
CA ASP A 374 -71.84 -21.40 -16.85
C ASP A 374 -71.83 -22.08 -18.23
N GLU A 375 -72.81 -22.93 -18.53
CA GLU A 375 -72.96 -23.60 -19.84
C GLU A 375 -73.31 -22.59 -20.95
N ASP A 376 -74.26 -21.68 -20.70
CA ASP A 376 -74.61 -20.60 -21.65
C ASP A 376 -73.39 -19.72 -21.98
N ILE A 377 -72.63 -19.33 -20.96
CA ILE A 377 -71.42 -18.50 -21.12
C ILE A 377 -70.31 -19.27 -21.83
N PHE A 378 -70.14 -20.56 -21.54
CA PHE A 378 -69.18 -21.42 -22.23
C PHE A 378 -69.50 -21.54 -23.72
N GLU A 379 -70.77 -21.70 -24.09
CA GLU A 379 -71.17 -21.70 -25.50
C GLU A 379 -70.85 -20.38 -26.23
N ILE A 380 -70.95 -19.25 -25.53
CA ILE A 380 -70.56 -17.94 -26.07
C ILE A 380 -69.03 -17.88 -26.25
N ASP A 381 -68.27 -18.32 -25.26
CA ASP A 381 -66.80 -18.38 -25.31
C ASP A 381 -66.29 -19.22 -26.50
N GLU A 382 -66.89 -20.40 -26.75
CA GLU A 382 -66.51 -21.25 -27.88
C GLU A 382 -66.80 -20.63 -29.25
N LYS A 383 -67.84 -19.79 -29.34
CA LYS A 383 -68.26 -19.15 -30.60
C LYS A 383 -67.56 -17.81 -30.84
N ASP A 384 -67.08 -17.14 -29.79
CA ASP A 384 -66.49 -15.81 -29.86
C ASP A 384 -64.96 -15.85 -30.08
N ASN A 385 -64.51 -15.18 -31.14
CA ASN A 385 -63.08 -15.11 -31.48
C ASN A 385 -62.35 -13.92 -30.86
N GLY A 386 -63.06 -12.95 -30.28
CA GLY A 386 -62.51 -11.70 -29.74
C GLY A 386 -62.14 -11.77 -28.25
N ILE A 387 -62.85 -12.56 -27.47
CA ILE A 387 -62.61 -12.72 -26.03
C ILE A 387 -62.47 -14.18 -25.63
N ARG A 388 -61.88 -14.40 -24.46
CA ARG A 388 -61.97 -15.65 -23.71
C ARG A 388 -62.66 -15.39 -22.38
N ILE A 389 -63.60 -16.23 -21.98
CA ILE A 389 -64.40 -16.04 -20.76
C ILE A 389 -64.17 -17.22 -19.83
N GLU A 390 -63.80 -16.93 -18.59
CA GLU A 390 -63.53 -17.94 -17.57
C GLU A 390 -64.35 -17.66 -16.30
N PRO A 391 -64.95 -18.68 -15.67
CA PRO A 391 -65.59 -18.47 -14.38
C PRO A 391 -64.56 -18.10 -13.31
N PHE A 392 -64.80 -16.98 -12.63
CA PHE A 392 -63.85 -16.38 -11.68
C PHE A 392 -64.28 -16.55 -10.23
N PHE A 393 -65.56 -16.31 -9.93
CA PHE A 393 -66.08 -16.32 -8.55
C PHE A 393 -67.55 -16.77 -8.51
N LEU A 394 -67.93 -17.44 -7.42
CA LEU A 394 -69.31 -17.77 -7.08
C LEU A 394 -69.51 -17.36 -5.62
N GLY A 395 -70.53 -16.54 -5.36
CA GLY A 395 -70.90 -16.12 -4.00
C GLY A 395 -71.37 -17.31 -3.15
N ASP A 396 -71.22 -17.20 -1.84
CA ASP A 396 -71.53 -18.27 -0.88
C ASP A 396 -72.99 -18.77 -0.97
N MET A 397 -73.92 -17.88 -1.36
CA MET A 397 -75.35 -18.17 -1.52
C MET A 397 -75.74 -18.49 -2.98
N ALA A 398 -74.75 -18.60 -3.87
CA ALA A 398 -74.92 -18.75 -5.31
C ALA A 398 -75.93 -17.74 -5.89
N ASP A 399 -75.84 -16.50 -5.42
CA ASP A 399 -76.62 -15.33 -5.79
C ASP A 399 -75.82 -14.34 -6.65
N VAL A 400 -74.49 -14.45 -6.62
CA VAL A 400 -73.57 -13.67 -7.46
C VAL A 400 -72.61 -14.63 -8.18
N ARG A 401 -72.43 -14.44 -9.48
CA ARG A 401 -71.46 -15.16 -10.31
C ARG A 401 -70.62 -14.16 -11.07
N LYS A 402 -69.29 -14.26 -10.99
CA LYS A 402 -68.39 -13.40 -11.77
C LYS A 402 -67.60 -14.21 -12.78
N TYR A 403 -67.38 -13.61 -13.94
CA TYR A 403 -66.54 -14.12 -15.01
C TYR A 403 -65.37 -13.19 -15.26
N SER A 404 -64.17 -13.76 -15.39
CA SER A 404 -62.98 -13.08 -15.87
C SER A 404 -62.97 -13.14 -17.38
N ILE A 405 -62.73 -12.01 -18.03
CA ILE A 405 -62.74 -11.87 -19.48
C ILE A 405 -61.34 -11.46 -19.93
N ILE A 406 -60.77 -12.26 -20.81
CA ILE A 406 -59.43 -12.11 -21.35
C ILE A 406 -59.55 -11.76 -22.84
N PRO A 407 -59.34 -10.49 -23.22
CA PRO A 407 -59.36 -10.08 -24.62
C PRO A 407 -58.24 -10.75 -25.43
N LYS A 408 -58.55 -11.25 -26.63
CA LYS A 408 -57.58 -11.86 -27.54
C LYS A 408 -56.89 -10.79 -28.41
N ILE A 409 -56.26 -9.80 -27.78
CA ILE A 409 -55.55 -8.71 -28.47
C ILE A 409 -54.06 -8.67 -28.11
N SER A 410 -53.26 -8.03 -28.97
CA SER A 410 -51.84 -7.77 -28.70
C SER A 410 -51.67 -6.49 -27.90
N LEU A 411 -51.00 -6.55 -26.74
CA LEU A 411 -50.79 -5.41 -25.86
C LEU A 411 -49.52 -4.63 -26.23
N GLU A 412 -49.65 -3.55 -27.00
CA GLU A 412 -48.50 -2.73 -27.45
C GLU A 412 -47.68 -2.14 -26.29
N ARG A 413 -48.36 -1.73 -25.20
CA ARG A 413 -47.70 -1.21 -23.98
C ARG A 413 -46.85 -2.28 -23.31
N GLN A 414 -47.30 -3.53 -23.27
CA GLN A 414 -46.55 -4.64 -22.67
C GLN A 414 -45.21 -4.88 -23.40
N ALA A 415 -45.21 -4.85 -24.74
CA ALA A 415 -43.99 -4.95 -25.53
C ALA A 415 -43.03 -3.78 -25.26
N SER A 416 -43.57 -2.56 -25.18
CA SER A 416 -42.81 -1.35 -24.88
C SER A 416 -42.18 -1.39 -23.48
N ILE A 417 -42.93 -1.78 -22.45
CA ILE A 417 -42.44 -1.94 -21.06
C ILE A 417 -41.37 -3.03 -20.99
N SER A 418 -41.58 -4.15 -21.68
CA SER A 418 -40.60 -5.25 -21.74
C SER A 418 -39.27 -4.79 -22.34
N LYS A 419 -39.32 -3.95 -23.38
CA LYS A 419 -38.13 -3.32 -23.96
C LYS A 419 -37.46 -2.34 -23.00
N MET A 420 -38.22 -1.50 -22.29
CA MET A 420 -37.64 -0.58 -21.29
C MET A 420 -36.94 -1.35 -20.17
N ARG A 421 -37.58 -2.41 -19.65
CA ARG A 421 -37.00 -3.30 -18.63
C ARG A 421 -35.73 -4.00 -19.13
N SER A 422 -35.69 -4.46 -20.39
CA SER A 422 -34.50 -5.12 -20.92
C SER A 422 -33.32 -4.17 -21.06
N VAL A 423 -33.56 -2.94 -21.53
CA VAL A 423 -32.54 -1.88 -21.61
C VAL A 423 -32.00 -1.55 -20.21
N MET A 424 -32.88 -1.36 -19.21
CA MET A 424 -32.45 -1.09 -17.83
C MET A 424 -31.64 -2.22 -17.21
N ARG A 425 -32.04 -3.48 -17.45
CA ARG A 425 -31.28 -4.65 -16.96
C ARG A 425 -29.89 -4.71 -17.59
N ALA A 426 -29.79 -4.44 -18.89
CA ALA A 426 -28.49 -4.37 -19.58
C ALA A 426 -27.63 -3.23 -19.03
N GLU A 427 -28.20 -2.03 -18.85
CA GLU A 427 -27.53 -0.87 -18.27
C GLU A 427 -26.98 -1.17 -16.87
N ASN A 428 -27.80 -1.75 -15.98
CA ASN A 428 -27.38 -2.13 -14.64
C ASN A 428 -26.31 -3.24 -14.65
N ALA A 429 -26.47 -4.26 -15.49
CA ALA A 429 -25.50 -5.36 -15.58
C ALA A 429 -24.12 -4.89 -16.05
N VAL A 430 -24.05 -4.00 -17.04
CA VAL A 430 -22.77 -3.41 -17.50
C VAL A 430 -22.16 -2.51 -16.43
N THR A 431 -23.00 -1.76 -15.72
CA THR A 431 -22.56 -0.89 -14.61
C THR A 431 -21.98 -1.70 -13.45
N ASP A 432 -22.67 -2.76 -13.02
CA ASP A 432 -22.21 -3.65 -11.95
C ASP A 432 -20.93 -4.40 -12.37
N ALA A 433 -20.82 -4.81 -13.63
CA ALA A 433 -19.60 -5.42 -14.16
C ALA A 433 -18.41 -4.46 -14.12
N TYR A 434 -18.62 -3.18 -14.44
CA TYR A 434 -17.56 -2.16 -14.32
C TYR A 434 -17.18 -1.93 -12.86
N ALA A 435 -18.15 -1.78 -11.96
CA ALA A 435 -17.89 -1.65 -10.52
C ALA A 435 -17.07 -2.84 -9.97
N ASP A 436 -17.45 -4.07 -10.32
CA ASP A 436 -16.74 -5.29 -9.90
C ASP A 436 -15.34 -5.41 -10.51
N ALA A 437 -15.16 -5.05 -11.78
CA ALA A 437 -13.85 -4.99 -12.41
C ALA A 437 -12.92 -3.98 -11.70
N ALA A 438 -13.43 -2.78 -11.41
CA ALA A 438 -12.70 -1.75 -10.68
C ALA A 438 -12.33 -2.22 -9.26
N TYR A 439 -13.28 -2.81 -8.53
CA TYR A 439 -13.03 -3.40 -7.21
C TYR A 439 -11.92 -4.47 -7.24
N LYS A 440 -11.96 -5.39 -8.21
CA LYS A 440 -10.94 -6.42 -8.40
C LYS A 440 -9.57 -5.79 -8.70
N ALA A 441 -9.50 -4.81 -9.59
CA ALA A 441 -8.26 -4.11 -9.94
C ALA A 441 -7.66 -3.36 -8.75
N SER A 442 -8.49 -2.70 -7.93
CA SER A 442 -8.07 -2.10 -6.67
C SER A 442 -7.49 -3.15 -5.71
N LYS A 443 -8.21 -4.26 -5.49
CA LYS A 443 -7.75 -5.34 -4.60
C LYS A 443 -6.42 -5.93 -5.04
N LYS A 444 -6.19 -6.09 -6.35
CA LYS A 444 -4.91 -6.54 -6.90
C LYS A 444 -3.81 -5.49 -6.75
N SER A 445 -4.14 -4.20 -6.88
CA SER A 445 -3.21 -3.11 -6.62
C SER A 445 -2.80 -3.06 -5.15
N LEU A 446 -3.76 -3.24 -4.23
CA LEU A 446 -3.50 -3.36 -2.79
C LEU A 446 -2.63 -4.58 -2.47
N GLN A 447 -2.91 -5.73 -3.10
CA GLN A 447 -2.08 -6.93 -2.95
C GLN A 447 -0.62 -6.63 -3.36
N LEU A 448 -0.41 -5.91 -4.47
CA LEU A 448 0.91 -5.50 -4.93
C LEU A 448 1.58 -4.50 -3.96
N ILE A 449 0.84 -3.54 -3.42
CA ILE A 449 1.31 -2.60 -2.39
C ILE A 449 1.69 -3.33 -1.09
N ASN A 450 0.97 -4.38 -0.72
CA ASN A 450 1.30 -5.19 0.45
C ASN A 450 2.64 -5.92 0.28
N TYR A 451 2.99 -6.39 -0.93
CA TYR A 451 4.33 -6.90 -1.20
C TYR A 451 5.42 -5.83 -1.04
N LYS A 452 5.15 -4.58 -1.45
CA LYS A 452 6.07 -3.46 -1.18
C LYS A 452 6.27 -3.25 0.31
N HIS A 453 5.19 -3.25 1.10
CA HIS A 453 5.29 -3.11 2.56
C HIS A 453 6.00 -4.30 3.22
N ALA A 454 5.73 -5.52 2.77
CA ALA A 454 6.42 -6.73 3.23
C ALA A 454 7.92 -6.61 2.94
N TYR A 455 8.31 -6.24 1.72
CA TYR A 455 9.70 -6.01 1.36
C TYR A 455 10.32 -4.89 2.20
N ALA A 456 9.65 -3.75 2.38
CA ALA A 456 10.18 -2.65 3.20
C ALA A 456 10.44 -3.05 4.66
N ASN A 457 9.57 -3.89 5.23
CA ASN A 457 9.64 -4.35 6.62
C ASN A 457 10.56 -5.56 6.84
N MET A 458 11.09 -6.19 5.77
CA MET A 458 12.04 -7.30 5.92
C MET A 458 13.37 -6.82 6.52
N GLY A 459 13.89 -7.59 7.48
CA GLY A 459 15.19 -7.34 8.09
C GLY A 459 16.35 -7.58 7.12
N PHE A 460 17.51 -6.98 7.42
CA PHE A 460 18.72 -7.11 6.60
C PHE A 460 19.11 -8.58 6.34
N PHE A 461 18.99 -9.45 7.34
CA PHE A 461 19.33 -10.88 7.20
C PHE A 461 18.37 -11.63 6.27
N ASP A 462 17.06 -11.37 6.36
CA ASP A 462 16.06 -12.01 5.48
C ASP A 462 16.21 -11.58 4.02
N LYS A 463 16.51 -10.30 3.79
CA LYS A 463 16.81 -9.76 2.45
C LYS A 463 18.11 -10.34 1.93
N TRP A 464 19.24 -10.00 2.55
CA TRP A 464 20.55 -10.16 1.92
C TRP A 464 21.23 -11.51 2.21
N PHE A 465 20.73 -12.30 3.17
CA PHE A 465 21.27 -13.63 3.47
C PHE A 465 20.32 -14.77 3.09
N LEU A 466 19.04 -14.67 3.42
CA LEU A 466 18.05 -15.71 3.09
C LEU A 466 17.39 -15.53 1.72
N LEU A 467 17.73 -14.46 1.00
CA LEU A 467 17.22 -14.13 -0.32
C LEU A 467 15.68 -14.00 -0.43
N LYS A 468 14.94 -13.86 0.67
CA LYS A 468 13.46 -13.78 0.66
C LYS A 468 12.90 -12.59 -0.13
N GLY A 469 13.73 -11.57 -0.36
CA GLY A 469 13.42 -10.45 -1.23
C GLY A 469 13.21 -10.84 -2.70
N SER A 470 13.95 -11.83 -3.22
CA SER A 470 13.77 -12.30 -4.60
C SER A 470 12.49 -13.12 -4.77
N ASP A 471 12.12 -13.90 -3.75
CA ASP A 471 10.85 -14.66 -3.74
C ASP A 471 9.66 -13.69 -3.73
N THR A 472 9.71 -12.70 -2.83
CA THR A 472 8.72 -11.61 -2.74
C THR A 472 8.62 -10.84 -4.06
N TYR A 473 9.75 -10.59 -4.73
CA TYR A 473 9.80 -9.94 -6.03
C TYR A 473 9.17 -10.79 -7.14
N SER A 474 9.46 -12.09 -7.18
CA SER A 474 8.87 -13.02 -8.15
C SER A 474 7.35 -13.09 -8.01
N GLU A 475 6.85 -13.21 -6.78
CA GLU A 475 5.41 -13.20 -6.49
C GLU A 475 4.77 -11.85 -6.84
N ALA A 476 5.43 -10.73 -6.53
CA ALA A 476 4.98 -9.41 -6.90
C ALA A 476 4.93 -9.22 -8.43
N LEU A 477 5.90 -9.77 -9.18
CA LEU A 477 5.89 -9.76 -10.65
C LEU A 477 4.75 -10.60 -11.23
N GLN A 478 4.43 -11.75 -10.63
CA GLN A 478 3.28 -12.55 -11.05
C GLN A 478 1.96 -11.79 -10.84
N VAL A 479 1.82 -11.10 -9.70
CA VAL A 479 0.66 -10.25 -9.46
C VAL A 479 0.65 -9.07 -10.43
N LYS A 480 1.77 -8.38 -10.65
CA LYS A 480 1.86 -7.24 -11.57
C LYS A 480 1.54 -7.63 -13.02
N ASN A 481 2.30 -8.56 -13.59
CA ASN A 481 2.28 -8.86 -15.01
C ASN A 481 1.15 -9.81 -15.42
N GLY A 482 0.64 -10.61 -14.47
CA GLY A 482 -0.50 -11.49 -14.68
C GLY A 482 -1.78 -10.88 -14.15
N MET A 483 -1.95 -10.87 -12.83
CA MET A 483 -3.26 -10.61 -12.22
C MET A 483 -3.72 -9.15 -12.34
N LEU A 484 -2.85 -8.20 -12.02
CA LEU A 484 -3.17 -6.77 -12.04
C LEU A 484 -3.33 -6.28 -13.48
N LYS A 485 -2.42 -6.68 -14.38
CA LYS A 485 -2.55 -6.34 -15.80
C LYS A 485 -3.89 -6.82 -16.36
N ASN A 486 -4.24 -8.08 -16.16
CA ASN A 486 -5.52 -8.61 -16.62
C ASN A 486 -6.71 -7.86 -16.00
N ALA A 487 -6.64 -7.54 -14.70
CA ALA A 487 -7.71 -6.77 -14.04
C ALA A 487 -7.85 -5.34 -14.59
N ILE A 488 -6.74 -4.70 -14.99
CA ILE A 488 -6.77 -3.38 -15.66
C ILE A 488 -7.38 -3.51 -17.06
N ASP A 489 -7.00 -4.54 -17.81
CA ASP A 489 -7.56 -4.80 -19.14
C ASP A 489 -9.08 -5.06 -19.05
N ASP A 490 -9.52 -5.81 -18.03
CA ASP A 490 -10.95 -6.03 -17.73
C ASP A 490 -11.68 -4.72 -17.41
N VAL A 491 -11.05 -3.82 -16.65
CA VAL A 491 -11.59 -2.48 -16.37
C VAL A 491 -11.77 -1.67 -17.64
N GLN A 492 -10.77 -1.65 -18.53
CA GLN A 492 -10.85 -0.91 -19.80
C GLN A 492 -11.95 -1.47 -20.72
N LEU A 493 -12.10 -2.80 -20.75
CA LEU A 493 -13.16 -3.44 -21.52
C LEU A 493 -14.54 -3.12 -20.94
N ALA A 494 -14.69 -3.17 -19.63
CA ALA A 494 -15.94 -2.83 -18.94
C ALA A 494 -16.28 -1.34 -19.09
N GLU A 495 -15.29 -0.45 -19.04
CA GLU A 495 -15.47 0.99 -19.27
C GLU A 495 -15.94 1.27 -20.70
N LYS A 496 -15.34 0.61 -21.69
CA LYS A 496 -15.78 0.73 -23.09
C LYS A 496 -17.23 0.27 -23.24
N ALA A 497 -17.56 -0.91 -22.69
CA ALA A 497 -18.92 -1.43 -22.72
C ALA A 497 -19.90 -0.48 -22.03
N TYR A 498 -19.52 0.10 -20.89
CA TYR A 498 -20.32 1.08 -20.14
C TYR A 498 -20.57 2.37 -20.94
N ASN A 499 -19.56 2.86 -21.66
CA ASN A 499 -19.69 4.06 -22.48
C ASN A 499 -20.47 3.83 -23.78
N GLU A 500 -20.42 2.62 -24.34
CA GLU A 500 -21.16 2.23 -25.55
C GLU A 500 -22.60 1.75 -25.26
N GLN A 501 -22.92 1.43 -24.00
CA GLN A 501 -24.22 0.90 -23.60
C GLN A 501 -25.34 1.91 -23.82
N GLU A 502 -26.40 1.49 -24.53
CA GLU A 502 -27.63 2.27 -24.65
C GLU A 502 -28.26 2.45 -23.27
N LYS A 503 -28.49 3.70 -22.90
CA LYS A 503 -29.15 4.08 -21.65
C LYS A 503 -30.64 4.28 -21.89
N LEU A 504 -31.45 3.88 -20.90
CA LEU A 504 -32.89 4.11 -21.01
C LEU A 504 -33.20 5.62 -21.05
N THR A 505 -33.88 6.07 -22.09
CA THR A 505 -34.47 7.41 -22.16
C THR A 505 -35.98 7.27 -22.29
N LEU A 506 -36.73 7.99 -21.44
CA LEU A 506 -38.18 8.02 -21.59
C LEU A 506 -38.55 8.97 -22.72
N GLN A 507 -39.46 8.53 -23.57
CA GLN A 507 -40.04 9.41 -24.58
C GLN A 507 -40.92 10.44 -23.87
N ASP A 508 -40.74 11.73 -24.19
CA ASP A 508 -41.51 12.83 -23.58
C ASP A 508 -43.02 12.55 -23.56
N ARG A 509 -43.55 11.95 -24.63
CA ARG A 509 -44.97 11.61 -24.76
C ARG A 509 -45.55 10.73 -23.63
N LEU A 510 -44.73 10.06 -22.82
CA LEU A 510 -45.16 9.26 -21.67
C LEU A 510 -45.35 10.09 -20.38
N ILE A 511 -44.80 11.31 -20.30
CA ILE A 511 -44.73 12.12 -19.08
C ILE A 511 -45.00 13.62 -19.32
N ILE A 512 -45.66 13.97 -20.42
CA ILE A 512 -46.00 15.36 -20.80
C ILE A 512 -47.39 15.79 -20.32
N GLY A 513 -48.09 14.96 -19.55
CA GLY A 513 -49.41 15.32 -19.03
C GLY A 513 -49.34 16.64 -18.27
N ASN A 514 -50.40 17.45 -18.38
CA ASN A 514 -50.51 18.72 -17.68
C ASN A 514 -51.92 18.85 -17.11
N LYS A 515 -52.00 19.13 -15.81
CA LYS A 515 -53.26 19.33 -15.10
C LYS A 515 -54.15 20.40 -15.76
N TYR A 516 -53.56 21.47 -16.29
CA TYR A 516 -54.32 22.56 -16.89
C TYR A 516 -54.88 22.17 -18.26
N ASP A 517 -54.14 21.37 -19.04
CA ASP A 517 -54.60 20.88 -20.34
C ASP A 517 -55.75 19.90 -20.13
N PHE A 518 -55.66 19.02 -19.12
CA PHE A 518 -56.75 18.14 -18.72
C PHE A 518 -58.00 18.93 -18.28
N VAL A 519 -57.84 19.90 -17.37
CA VAL A 519 -58.95 20.74 -16.90
C VAL A 519 -59.59 21.48 -18.06
N THR A 520 -58.79 22.03 -18.97
CA THR A 520 -59.31 22.74 -20.16
C THR A 520 -60.11 21.79 -21.05
N MET A 521 -59.59 20.58 -21.30
CA MET A 521 -60.27 19.56 -22.08
C MET A 521 -61.61 19.16 -21.47
N MET A 522 -61.66 18.94 -20.15
CA MET A 522 -62.90 18.58 -19.45
C MET A 522 -63.88 19.75 -19.27
N GLN A 523 -63.41 21.00 -19.23
CA GLN A 523 -64.28 22.17 -19.17
C GLN A 523 -64.93 22.50 -20.51
N LEU A 524 -64.28 22.14 -21.63
CA LEU A 524 -64.84 22.31 -22.97
C LEU A 524 -65.91 21.25 -23.29
N ASP A 525 -65.94 20.14 -22.55
CA ASP A 525 -66.86 19.03 -22.76
C ASP A 525 -67.84 18.92 -21.58
N SER A 526 -69.06 19.44 -21.74
CA SER A 526 -70.08 19.43 -20.67
C SER A 526 -70.79 18.10 -20.47
N PHE A 527 -70.40 17.04 -21.20
CA PHE A 527 -71.10 15.75 -21.19
C PHE A 527 -70.78 14.86 -19.99
N PHE A 528 -69.67 15.12 -19.28
CA PHE A 528 -69.18 14.26 -18.20
C PHE A 528 -69.11 14.99 -16.87
N GLU A 529 -69.34 14.26 -15.78
CA GLU A 529 -68.92 14.70 -14.45
C GLU A 529 -67.47 14.29 -14.22
N TRP A 530 -66.69 15.16 -13.58
CA TRP A 530 -65.27 14.91 -13.36
C TRP A 530 -64.74 15.61 -12.11
N THR A 531 -63.68 15.04 -11.53
CA THR A 531 -63.00 15.61 -10.36
C THR A 531 -61.73 16.38 -10.75
N PHE A 532 -61.39 17.44 -10.01
CA PHE A 532 -60.13 18.14 -10.24
C PHE A 532 -58.92 17.19 -10.05
N PRO A 533 -57.87 17.25 -10.91
CA PRO A 533 -56.71 16.36 -10.79
C PRO A 533 -56.00 16.46 -9.42
N ILE A 534 -55.84 15.33 -8.75
CA ILE A 534 -55.17 15.22 -7.45
C ILE A 534 -53.87 14.43 -7.61
N ALA A 535 -52.76 14.94 -7.09
CA ALA A 535 -51.49 14.21 -7.10
C ALA A 535 -51.59 13.00 -6.15
N THR A 536 -51.43 11.79 -6.69
CA THR A 536 -51.59 10.53 -5.94
C THR A 536 -50.27 9.83 -5.67
N SER A 537 -49.33 9.89 -6.61
CA SER A 537 -48.00 9.26 -6.47
C SER A 537 -46.90 10.07 -7.14
N SER A 538 -45.65 9.74 -6.82
CA SER A 538 -44.47 10.33 -7.43
C SER A 538 -43.37 9.30 -7.66
N PHE A 539 -42.48 9.61 -8.60
CA PHE A 539 -41.30 8.82 -8.92
C PHE A 539 -40.06 9.71 -8.80
N PRO A 540 -39.18 9.47 -7.82
CA PRO A 540 -39.27 8.43 -6.81
C PRO A 540 -40.40 8.71 -5.79
N GLY A 541 -40.85 7.68 -5.08
CA GLY A 541 -41.91 7.79 -4.08
C GLY A 541 -41.50 8.64 -2.88
N ALA A 542 -42.49 9.17 -2.14
CA ALA A 542 -42.26 10.04 -0.99
C ALA A 542 -41.35 9.40 0.08
N ASP A 543 -41.55 8.12 0.37
CA ASP A 543 -40.73 7.37 1.34
C ASP A 543 -39.26 7.29 0.91
N ALA A 544 -39.02 6.98 -0.38
CA ALA A 544 -37.66 6.92 -0.92
C ALA A 544 -36.97 8.29 -0.87
N ILE A 545 -37.73 9.37 -1.13
CA ILE A 545 -37.26 10.76 -1.00
C ILE A 545 -36.86 11.07 0.44
N GLU A 546 -37.64 10.63 1.44
CA GLU A 546 -37.33 10.87 2.85
C GLU A 546 -36.12 10.05 3.33
N GLU A 547 -36.00 8.80 2.89
CA GLU A 547 -34.96 7.87 3.33
C GLU A 547 -33.59 8.14 2.70
N LYS A 548 -33.55 8.36 1.38
CA LYS A 548 -32.31 8.40 0.58
C LYS A 548 -31.77 9.80 0.35
N ASN A 549 -32.54 10.85 0.62
CA ASN A 549 -31.96 12.18 0.68
C ASN A 549 -30.94 12.28 1.81
N LYS A 550 -29.76 12.84 1.52
CA LYS A 550 -28.71 13.05 2.53
C LYS A 550 -29.26 13.90 3.67
N LYS A 551 -29.51 13.30 4.85
CA LYS A 551 -29.78 14.07 6.08
C LYS A 551 -28.59 15.00 6.29
N SER A 552 -28.80 16.29 6.05
CA SER A 552 -27.76 17.29 6.27
C SER A 552 -27.26 17.13 7.70
N LYS A 553 -25.99 16.72 7.87
CA LYS A 553 -25.37 16.75 9.20
C LYS A 553 -25.47 18.21 9.66
N LYS A 554 -26.32 18.50 10.65
CA LYS A 554 -26.33 19.79 11.36
C LYS A 554 -24.88 20.07 11.79
N LYS A 555 -24.15 20.88 11.02
CA LYS A 555 -22.80 21.31 11.37
C LYS A 555 -22.94 22.12 12.67
N LYS A 556 -22.47 21.54 13.78
CA LYS A 556 -22.15 22.30 15.00
C LYS A 556 -21.32 23.51 14.56
N LYS A 557 -21.80 24.72 14.87
CA LYS A 557 -21.10 25.99 14.67
C LYS A 557 -19.63 25.86 15.10
N ARG A 558 -18.72 25.71 14.14
CA ARG A 558 -17.30 25.98 14.34
C ARG A 558 -16.81 26.89 13.21
N LYS A 559 -16.05 27.89 13.65
CA LYS A 559 -15.66 29.11 12.94
C LYS A 559 -15.00 28.82 11.58
N LYS A 560 -15.25 29.76 10.66
CA LYS A 560 -14.58 30.00 9.36
C LYS A 560 -13.17 29.39 9.27
N SER A 561 -13.06 28.35 8.47
CA SER A 561 -11.89 28.09 7.63
C SER A 561 -12.38 27.90 6.21
N ALA A 562 -11.90 28.74 5.30
CA ALA A 562 -12.21 28.70 3.89
C ALA A 562 -11.64 27.45 3.22
N LYS A 563 -12.28 27.06 2.10
CA LYS A 563 -11.96 25.96 1.18
C LYS A 563 -12.34 24.55 1.65
N ALA A 564 -13.62 24.25 1.49
CA ALA A 564 -14.06 22.95 0.98
C ALA A 564 -15.35 23.22 0.20
N ASP A 565 -15.25 23.28 -1.14
CA ASP A 565 -16.39 23.22 -2.07
C ASP A 565 -17.02 21.83 -1.99
N THR A 566 -17.64 21.51 -0.86
CA THR A 566 -18.63 20.44 -0.83
C THR A 566 -19.92 21.09 -1.29
N LYS A 567 -20.25 20.96 -2.59
CA LYS A 567 -21.62 21.16 -3.09
C LYS A 567 -22.54 20.50 -2.07
N VAL A 568 -23.29 21.31 -1.32
CA VAL A 568 -24.48 20.80 -0.66
C VAL A 568 -25.39 20.46 -1.83
N SER A 569 -25.42 19.19 -2.27
CA SER A 569 -26.34 18.82 -3.34
C SER A 569 -27.73 19.18 -2.83
N THR A 570 -28.45 19.97 -3.61
CA THR A 570 -29.86 20.24 -3.37
C THR A 570 -30.55 18.90 -3.18
N PRO A 571 -31.36 18.70 -2.14
CA PRO A 571 -32.08 17.44 -1.97
C PRO A 571 -32.91 17.16 -3.22
N TYR A 572 -32.91 15.91 -3.68
CA TYR A 572 -33.68 15.50 -4.84
C TYR A 572 -35.18 15.53 -4.50
N GLY A 573 -35.98 16.12 -5.38
CA GLY A 573 -37.44 16.12 -5.30
C GLY A 573 -38.08 14.96 -6.08
N PRO A 574 -39.41 14.97 -6.30
CA PRO A 574 -40.07 14.05 -7.22
C PRO A 574 -39.78 14.42 -8.68
N SER A 575 -39.37 13.48 -9.52
CA SER A 575 -39.11 13.71 -10.95
C SER A 575 -40.36 13.54 -11.82
N ILE A 576 -41.19 12.54 -11.54
CA ILE A 576 -42.47 12.33 -12.24
C ILE A 576 -43.57 12.34 -11.19
N ILE A 577 -44.69 13.01 -11.49
CA ILE A 577 -45.87 13.04 -10.62
C ILE A 577 -47.03 12.40 -11.36
N SER A 578 -47.76 11.52 -10.69
CA SER A 578 -49.03 10.97 -11.16
C SER A 578 -50.18 11.79 -10.59
N TYR A 579 -51.11 12.19 -11.45
CA TYR A 579 -52.37 12.82 -11.06
C TYR A 579 -53.52 11.90 -11.38
N SER A 580 -54.39 11.63 -10.41
CA SER A 580 -55.61 10.84 -10.61
C SER A 580 -56.83 11.74 -10.79
N VAL A 581 -57.76 11.25 -11.61
CA VAL A 581 -59.05 11.87 -11.89
C VAL A 581 -60.11 10.79 -11.99
N THR A 582 -61.29 11.04 -11.42
CA THR A 582 -62.50 10.28 -11.68
C THR A 582 -63.38 11.03 -12.67
N ILE A 583 -63.88 10.31 -13.67
CA ILE A 583 -64.81 10.80 -14.69
C ILE A 583 -66.01 9.86 -14.70
N SER A 584 -67.22 10.39 -14.67
CA SER A 584 -68.45 9.59 -14.62
C SER A 584 -69.53 10.14 -15.54
N THR A 585 -70.57 9.34 -15.74
CA THR A 585 -71.80 9.79 -16.37
C THR A 585 -72.42 10.96 -15.61
N GLN A 586 -73.03 11.87 -16.35
CA GLN A 586 -73.79 12.97 -15.79
C GLN A 586 -75.23 12.54 -15.51
N ASP A 587 -75.62 12.54 -14.23
CA ASP A 587 -76.96 12.13 -13.82
C ASP A 587 -77.94 13.30 -14.01
N SER A 588 -78.77 13.22 -15.05
CA SER A 588 -79.54 14.35 -15.56
C SER A 588 -80.86 14.60 -14.81
N GLU A 589 -81.19 13.86 -13.76
CA GLU A 589 -82.53 13.94 -13.16
C GLU A 589 -82.81 15.26 -12.42
N ASN A 590 -81.79 16.06 -12.07
CA ASN A 590 -81.96 17.21 -11.18
C ASN A 590 -81.51 18.59 -11.71
N GLU A 591 -81.03 18.72 -12.95
CA GLU A 591 -80.49 20.01 -13.44
C GLU A 591 -80.96 20.39 -14.86
N GLU A 592 -81.73 21.48 -14.97
CA GLU A 592 -82.18 22.05 -16.25
C GLU A 592 -80.99 22.48 -17.13
N GLY A 593 -80.95 22.00 -18.38
CA GLY A 593 -80.00 22.44 -19.41
C GLY A 593 -78.76 21.56 -19.62
N LYS A 594 -78.62 20.45 -18.88
CA LYS A 594 -77.54 19.46 -19.05
C LYS A 594 -77.89 18.37 -20.06
N VAL A 595 -76.89 17.88 -20.81
CA VAL A 595 -77.07 16.85 -21.85
C VAL A 595 -76.95 15.48 -21.20
N LYS A 596 -77.97 14.63 -21.35
CA LYS A 596 -77.96 13.26 -20.81
C LYS A 596 -76.92 12.40 -21.53
N SER A 597 -76.13 11.65 -20.76
CA SER A 597 -75.18 10.67 -21.31
C SER A 597 -75.89 9.43 -21.87
N TYR A 598 -75.38 8.88 -22.98
CA TYR A 598 -75.84 7.68 -23.69
C TYR A 598 -75.09 6.39 -23.26
N GLY A 599 -74.71 6.30 -21.98
CA GLY A 599 -74.10 5.12 -21.38
C GLY A 599 -72.79 4.71 -22.06
N ILE A 600 -72.68 3.45 -22.48
CA ILE A 600 -71.41 2.87 -22.97
C ILE A 600 -70.86 3.55 -24.24
N SER A 601 -71.71 4.19 -25.04
CA SER A 601 -71.26 4.90 -26.26
C SER A 601 -70.44 6.14 -25.93
N ASP A 602 -70.79 6.84 -24.85
CA ASP A 602 -70.07 8.03 -24.42
C ASP A 602 -68.71 7.67 -23.79
N MET A 603 -68.62 6.51 -23.15
CA MET A 603 -67.36 5.98 -22.64
C MET A 603 -66.34 5.73 -23.77
N ILE A 604 -66.78 5.32 -24.96
CA ILE A 604 -65.88 5.21 -26.14
C ILE A 604 -65.35 6.59 -26.52
N ARG A 605 -66.23 7.59 -26.61
CA ARG A 605 -65.84 8.95 -26.97
C ARG A 605 -64.83 9.50 -25.96
N LEU A 606 -65.05 9.23 -24.67
CA LEU A 606 -64.09 9.55 -23.61
C LEU A 606 -62.76 8.80 -23.82
N GLY A 607 -62.81 7.49 -24.05
CA GLY A 607 -61.62 6.65 -24.30
C GLY A 607 -60.78 7.17 -25.47
N GLN A 608 -61.41 7.59 -26.57
CA GLN A 608 -60.74 8.20 -27.72
C GLN A 608 -60.14 9.58 -27.42
N MET A 609 -60.84 10.41 -26.65
CA MET A 609 -60.33 11.71 -26.22
C MET A 609 -59.11 11.55 -25.31
N LEU A 610 -59.13 10.54 -24.44
CA LEU A 610 -58.09 10.20 -23.49
C LEU A 610 -56.98 9.30 -24.03
N ASP A 611 -57.05 8.87 -25.30
CA ASP A 611 -56.03 8.01 -25.89
C ASP A 611 -54.73 8.79 -26.13
N LYS A 612 -53.95 8.87 -25.07
CA LYS A 612 -52.65 9.53 -25.00
C LYS A 612 -51.66 8.60 -24.29
N PRO A 613 -50.38 8.56 -24.70
CA PRO A 613 -49.41 7.65 -24.08
C PRO A 613 -49.12 7.93 -22.61
N PHE A 614 -49.41 9.14 -22.11
CA PHE A 614 -49.23 9.54 -20.73
C PHE A 614 -50.48 9.35 -19.85
N VAL A 615 -51.60 8.86 -20.41
CA VAL A 615 -52.86 8.61 -19.70
C VAL A 615 -53.07 7.10 -19.56
N HIS A 616 -53.47 6.70 -18.36
CA HIS A 616 -53.70 5.32 -17.97
C HIS A 616 -55.03 5.22 -17.24
N VAL A 617 -55.77 4.14 -17.50
CA VAL A 617 -57.03 3.85 -16.83
C VAL A 617 -56.72 2.93 -15.67
N ASP A 618 -57.01 3.36 -14.44
CA ASP A 618 -56.85 2.54 -13.23
C ASP A 618 -58.01 1.57 -13.06
N TYR A 619 -59.22 2.10 -13.23
CA TYR A 619 -60.45 1.38 -12.96
C TYR A 619 -61.61 1.89 -13.81
N VAL A 620 -62.52 1.00 -14.17
CA VAL A 620 -63.83 1.33 -14.74
C VAL A 620 -64.90 0.49 -14.08
N THR A 621 -66.01 1.10 -13.67
CA THR A 621 -67.30 0.41 -13.45
C THR A 621 -68.28 0.82 -14.52
N TYR A 622 -69.04 -0.13 -15.04
CA TYR A 622 -70.24 0.13 -15.82
C TYR A 622 -71.39 -0.66 -15.22
N ASP A 623 -72.40 0.06 -14.72
CA ASP A 623 -73.69 -0.48 -14.31
C ASP A 623 -74.51 -0.73 -15.57
N ARG A 624 -74.79 -2.02 -15.83
CA ARG A 624 -75.50 -2.42 -17.04
C ARG A 624 -76.97 -2.00 -17.02
N VAL A 625 -77.58 -1.99 -15.84
CA VAL A 625 -79.02 -1.77 -15.64
C VAL A 625 -79.36 -0.30 -15.81
N ASN A 626 -78.56 0.56 -15.17
CA ASN A 626 -78.76 2.01 -15.21
C ASN A 626 -78.01 2.70 -16.37
N GLU A 627 -77.18 1.95 -17.10
CA GLU A 627 -76.27 2.42 -18.14
C GLU A 627 -75.37 3.58 -17.66
N GLN A 628 -75.00 3.56 -16.38
CA GLN A 628 -74.09 4.52 -15.75
C GLN A 628 -72.68 3.95 -15.69
N TRP A 629 -71.66 4.81 -15.74
CA TRP A 629 -70.28 4.39 -15.58
C TRP A 629 -69.44 5.39 -14.81
N GLU A 630 -68.38 4.88 -14.22
CA GLU A 630 -67.31 5.63 -13.59
C GLU A 630 -65.98 5.10 -14.14
N MET A 631 -65.09 6.00 -14.54
CA MET A 631 -63.75 5.72 -15.03
C MET A 631 -62.76 6.53 -14.20
N GLN A 632 -61.88 5.82 -13.49
CA GLN A 632 -60.72 6.42 -12.85
C GLN A 632 -59.51 6.32 -13.76
N ILE A 633 -58.86 7.45 -14.00
CA ILE A 633 -57.62 7.53 -14.75
C ILE A 633 -56.53 8.15 -13.90
N HIS A 634 -55.29 7.96 -14.33
CA HIS A 634 -54.20 8.84 -13.98
C HIS A 634 -53.38 9.25 -15.18
N PHE A 635 -52.63 10.33 -15.02
CA PHE A 635 -51.67 10.79 -16.01
C PHE A 635 -50.38 11.28 -15.39
N PHE A 636 -49.29 11.13 -16.14
CA PHE A 636 -47.95 11.46 -15.67
C PHE A 636 -47.47 12.82 -16.17
N THR A 637 -46.88 13.58 -15.26
CA THR A 637 -46.26 14.89 -15.51
C THR A 637 -44.81 14.89 -15.07
N LYS A 638 -43.90 15.34 -15.93
CA LYS A 638 -42.50 15.59 -15.57
C LYS A 638 -42.34 16.88 -14.75
N THR A 639 -41.42 16.86 -13.79
CA THR A 639 -41.06 18.03 -12.97
C THR A 639 -39.74 18.66 -13.45
N GLN A 640 -39.33 19.75 -12.81
CA GLN A 640 -38.00 20.34 -13.02
C GLN A 640 -36.87 19.39 -12.60
N ASP A 641 -37.09 18.55 -11.58
CA ASP A 641 -36.10 17.55 -11.14
C ASP A 641 -35.85 16.47 -12.19
N TYR A 642 -36.87 16.11 -12.99
CA TYR A 642 -36.68 15.20 -14.13
C TYR A 642 -35.74 15.81 -15.17
N GLU A 643 -35.97 17.07 -15.56
CA GLU A 643 -35.10 17.75 -16.52
C GLU A 643 -33.67 17.90 -16.00
N ALA A 644 -33.51 18.23 -14.72
CA ALA A 644 -32.21 18.48 -14.12
C ALA A 644 -31.37 17.18 -13.95
N ASN A 645 -32.02 16.09 -13.51
CA ASN A 645 -31.30 14.92 -12.97
C ASN A 645 -31.56 13.61 -13.74
N VAL A 646 -32.59 13.54 -14.58
CA VAL A 646 -32.98 12.31 -15.30
C VAL A 646 -32.83 12.47 -16.81
N ALA A 647 -33.46 13.48 -17.42
CA ALA A 647 -33.45 13.70 -18.87
C ALA A 647 -32.06 14.09 -19.38
N ASN A 648 -31.40 15.01 -18.68
CA ASN A 648 -30.06 15.50 -19.02
C ASN A 648 -28.94 14.71 -18.31
N PHE A 649 -29.21 13.46 -17.92
CA PHE A 649 -28.19 12.59 -17.36
C PHE A 649 -27.18 12.20 -18.44
N THR A 650 -26.20 13.08 -18.64
CA THR A 650 -24.91 12.69 -19.18
C THR A 650 -24.10 12.08 -18.04
N ASN A 651 -23.21 11.14 -18.33
CA ASN A 651 -22.15 10.79 -17.38
C ASN A 651 -21.29 12.06 -17.23
N LYS A 652 -21.71 12.98 -16.36
CA LYS A 652 -20.87 14.09 -15.94
C LYS A 652 -19.77 13.41 -15.15
N ASP A 653 -18.58 13.41 -15.75
CA ASP A 653 -17.33 12.78 -15.26
C ASP A 653 -16.94 11.46 -15.96
N VAL A 654 -16.92 11.46 -17.31
CA VAL A 654 -15.92 10.71 -18.10
C VAL A 654 -14.90 11.68 -18.68
#